data_AF-A0A2D6PUW1-F1
#
_entry.id   AF-A0A2D6PUW1-F1
#
_cell.length_a   1.000
_cell.length_b   1.000
_cell.length_c   1.000
_cell.angle_alpha   90.00
_cell.angle_beta   90.00
_cell.angle_gamma   90.00
#
_symmetry.space_group_name_H-M   'P 1'
#
loop_
_entity.id
_entity.type
_entity.pdbx_description
1 polymer ?
#
loop_
_entity_poly.entity_id
_entity_poly.type
_entity_poly.pdbx_seq_one_letter_code
_entity_poly.pdbx_strand_id
1 'polypeptide(L)'
;MGGPMRCAISVISLAVLTSVIPAQGTWELLHPTRATSQAGATLTVQKDGAIIVGGKNPATDTFVVDAPTALTDVTGFRIEVLPHDGLSAKGPGRASNGNFVLNELVLSAASKLSPGRQKRVPIGSIDATFSQVGYGAAAMIDGNVKTGWAVSPRFGQAQVVQLAPVRIVKHRAGTVVRFKMTFAYGSQHTIGHFRVYVTGAPGPHAAPGSGPGVWAKTQRRINLAIDRGVEWMLARQHLDGSFRDFAAGGYPSGGTALAIYTLIKSGVDREHGAVQRGVRFLKTRPPVRTYSTACQVLAFSALDRTEHREWLERLVRQLVETQRGDGGWGYPHGAVDLSNTQYAALALHMAAKRGVKIPRRVWKKLAERVLDHLVEAGTGAYSPAGFAYRPKGKASGSMTAAGVGTLAICDQHMKPRKNQVTVVIKRGIVWLGRYFSTSSNIQGSPRWLLYYLYGLERAGGLTNVDLFGPHDWYKKGAKWLVDNQAKGGSWKTAQGEYDVNTCFALLFLAKATGSVTGGQASGARLFGYEDATKDVSLRINGDRPLAMFIPRFGDKALAKFGWPGDEKKGLRVLKVEYLAAPAKDMKGAEVIETVGWDAKEPSGRNPFAARHTFAHPGARWIRVRVTVALHALDAEEAGKTQQLLSDPVRVTTWDVVGEYLAYGDAASHNLLITRSTSAATASSEYGGIWRAVRAFDGLQSVGWLTKDNDAEPWIRIDLDRPVRFDTLVLSHTRSASKRKSRIRKVKVTINRRNVLGVIDMVMDDRRKTVWPLPKPKNVRSIRLDVLETQVQGLKGVGFAEVELQLRAGKR
;
A
#
# COMPACT_ATOMS: atom_id res chain seq x y z
N MET A 1 5.02 1.29 -82.62
CA MET A 1 4.93 1.48 -81.15
C MET A 1 4.34 0.22 -80.54
N GLY A 2 4.99 -0.29 -79.49
CA GLY A 2 4.99 -1.70 -79.09
C GLY A 2 3.64 -2.33 -78.73
N GLY A 3 3.46 -3.58 -79.18
CA GLY A 3 2.46 -4.51 -78.65
C GLY A 3 3.07 -5.41 -77.57
N PRO A 4 2.26 -5.94 -76.62
CA PRO A 4 2.73 -6.95 -75.68
C PRO A 4 2.24 -8.36 -76.06
N MET A 5 3.18 -9.31 -76.15
CA MET A 5 2.93 -10.75 -76.17
C MET A 5 3.38 -11.40 -74.85
N ARG A 6 2.43 -12.11 -74.23
CA ARG A 6 2.43 -13.47 -73.62
C ARG A 6 3.58 -14.00 -72.70
N CYS A 7 3.14 -14.94 -71.85
CA CYS A 7 3.86 -15.98 -71.07
C CYS A 7 4.39 -15.56 -69.68
N ALA A 8 4.33 -16.35 -68.60
CA ALA A 8 3.83 -17.71 -68.33
C ALA A 8 3.60 -17.84 -66.81
N ILE A 9 2.61 -18.64 -66.39
CA ILE A 9 2.40 -19.05 -65.00
C ILE A 9 3.22 -20.32 -64.77
N SER A 10 4.17 -20.28 -63.83
CA SER A 10 4.88 -21.47 -63.34
C SER A 10 4.58 -21.66 -61.86
N VAL A 11 4.12 -22.86 -61.53
CA VAL A 11 3.76 -23.33 -60.20
C VAL A 11 5.04 -23.63 -59.42
N ILE A 12 5.22 -22.98 -58.27
CA ILE A 12 6.19 -23.39 -57.25
C ILE A 12 5.45 -23.62 -55.94
N SER A 13 5.54 -24.86 -55.45
CA SER A 13 5.01 -25.36 -54.19
C SER A 13 5.33 -24.45 -53.01
N LEU A 14 4.29 -23.93 -52.35
CA LEU A 14 4.41 -23.29 -51.05
C LEU A 14 4.38 -24.39 -49.98
N ALA A 15 5.56 -24.84 -49.56
CA ALA A 15 5.70 -25.57 -48.31
C ALA A 15 5.27 -24.62 -47.18
N VAL A 16 4.16 -24.96 -46.51
CA VAL A 16 3.69 -24.28 -45.29
C VAL A 16 4.71 -24.56 -44.19
N LEU A 17 5.69 -23.68 -44.05
CA LEU A 17 6.45 -23.53 -42.82
C LEU A 17 5.49 -22.98 -41.77
N THR A 18 4.97 -23.86 -40.92
CA THR A 18 4.27 -23.51 -39.68
C THR A 18 5.20 -22.68 -38.80
N SER A 19 5.13 -21.37 -38.96
CA SER A 19 5.59 -20.37 -37.99
C SER A 19 4.79 -20.57 -36.70
N VAL A 20 5.35 -21.33 -35.76
CA VAL A 20 4.86 -21.36 -34.39
C VAL A 20 5.18 -19.99 -33.78
N ILE A 21 4.21 -19.08 -33.84
CA ILE A 21 4.21 -17.89 -32.99
C ILE A 21 4.03 -18.40 -31.55
N PRO A 22 5.01 -18.27 -30.64
CA PRO A 22 4.82 -18.71 -29.27
C PRO A 22 3.72 -17.86 -28.60
N ALA A 23 2.83 -18.55 -27.88
CA ALA A 23 1.74 -17.93 -27.14
C ALA A 23 2.23 -16.85 -26.17
N GLN A 24 1.44 -15.79 -25.99
CA GLN A 24 1.70 -14.73 -25.01
C GLN A 24 1.91 -15.33 -23.61
N GLY A 25 3.15 -15.29 -23.10
CA GLY A 25 3.51 -15.72 -21.75
C GLY A 25 4.83 -16.51 -21.59
N THR A 26 5.52 -16.90 -22.66
CA THR A 26 6.71 -17.78 -22.59
C THR A 26 8.04 -17.05 -22.82
N TRP A 27 9.08 -17.42 -22.07
CA TRP A 27 10.47 -17.03 -22.35
C TRP A 27 10.95 -17.68 -23.65
N GLU A 28 11.48 -16.89 -24.57
CA GLU A 28 12.16 -17.34 -25.78
C GLU A 28 13.62 -17.69 -25.44
N LEU A 29 13.99 -18.96 -25.64
CA LEU A 29 15.39 -19.38 -25.62
C LEU A 29 16.11 -18.76 -26.82
N LEU A 30 17.22 -18.09 -26.55
CA LEU A 30 18.06 -17.55 -27.61
C LEU A 30 19.07 -18.58 -28.08
N HIS A 31 19.38 -18.57 -29.38
CA HIS A 31 20.50 -19.30 -29.97
C HIS A 31 21.63 -18.30 -30.30
N PRO A 32 22.68 -18.21 -29.47
CA PRO A 32 23.76 -17.26 -29.70
C PRO A 32 24.48 -17.52 -31.03
N THR A 33 24.70 -16.47 -31.81
CA THR A 33 25.49 -16.53 -33.06
C THR A 33 26.97 -16.29 -32.80
N ARG A 34 27.32 -15.77 -31.61
CA ARG A 34 28.69 -15.55 -31.16
C ARG A 34 28.78 -15.75 -29.66
N ALA A 35 29.77 -16.50 -29.21
CA ALA A 35 30.17 -16.63 -27.81
C ALA A 35 31.69 -16.67 -27.74
N THR A 36 32.32 -15.69 -27.08
CA THR A 36 33.79 -15.56 -27.04
C THR A 36 34.27 -15.19 -25.64
N SER A 37 35.46 -15.69 -25.27
CA SER A 37 36.21 -15.29 -24.07
C SER A 37 37.28 -14.26 -24.44
N GLN A 38 37.61 -13.37 -23.50
CA GLN A 38 38.72 -12.43 -23.65
C GLN A 38 40.05 -12.98 -23.10
N ALA A 39 40.01 -13.98 -22.22
CA ALA A 39 41.20 -14.56 -21.59
C ALA A 39 41.55 -15.99 -22.07
N GLY A 40 40.84 -16.50 -23.08
CA GLY A 40 41.18 -17.71 -23.85
C GLY A 40 40.41 -18.98 -23.46
N ALA A 41 39.30 -18.88 -22.73
CA ALA A 41 38.39 -20.01 -22.52
C ALA A 41 37.63 -20.35 -23.81
N THR A 42 37.29 -21.63 -23.99
CA THR A 42 36.53 -22.09 -25.17
C THR A 42 35.05 -22.08 -24.84
N LEU A 43 34.24 -21.27 -25.53
CA LEU A 43 32.78 -21.23 -25.36
C LEU A 43 32.13 -21.94 -26.55
N THR A 44 31.54 -23.10 -26.31
CA THR A 44 30.87 -23.90 -27.35
C THR A 44 29.36 -23.78 -27.22
N VAL A 45 28.71 -23.21 -28.24
CA VAL A 45 27.25 -23.17 -28.35
C VAL A 45 26.74 -24.54 -28.79
N GLN A 46 25.90 -25.16 -27.97
CA GLN A 46 25.30 -26.49 -28.19
C GLN A 46 24.01 -26.40 -29.01
N LYS A 47 23.57 -27.55 -29.56
CA LYS A 47 22.34 -27.65 -30.38
C LYS A 47 21.08 -27.20 -29.63
N ASP A 48 21.05 -27.39 -28.33
CA ASP A 48 19.96 -27.00 -27.43
C ASP A 48 20.06 -25.53 -26.94
N GLY A 49 20.94 -24.72 -27.53
CA GLY A 49 21.16 -23.31 -27.19
C GLY A 49 21.99 -23.06 -25.94
N ALA A 50 22.43 -24.10 -25.22
CA ALA A 50 23.35 -23.93 -24.09
C ALA A 50 24.77 -23.59 -24.54
N ILE A 51 25.53 -22.93 -23.68
CA ILE A 51 26.95 -22.65 -23.86
C ILE A 51 27.69 -23.45 -22.79
N ILE A 52 28.50 -24.42 -23.21
CA ILE A 52 29.45 -25.11 -22.35
C ILE A 52 30.82 -24.43 -22.48
N VAL A 53 31.44 -24.13 -21.35
CA VAL A 53 32.72 -23.42 -21.28
C VAL A 53 33.83 -24.39 -20.86
N GLY A 54 34.77 -24.63 -21.77
CA GLY A 54 35.90 -25.53 -21.59
C GLY A 54 37.26 -24.87 -21.84
N GLY A 55 38.28 -25.69 -22.04
CA GLY A 55 39.65 -25.22 -22.31
C GLY A 55 40.26 -24.47 -21.12
N LYS A 56 40.99 -23.38 -21.40
CA LYS A 56 41.67 -22.57 -20.39
C LYS A 56 40.68 -22.06 -19.32
N ASN A 57 41.08 -22.10 -18.06
CA ASN A 57 40.31 -21.57 -16.93
C ASN A 57 41.13 -20.48 -16.20
N PRO A 58 41.15 -19.24 -16.74
CA PRO A 58 41.96 -18.16 -16.18
C PRO A 58 41.40 -17.66 -14.84
N ALA A 59 42.23 -16.98 -14.05
CA ALA A 59 41.84 -16.39 -12.77
C ALA A 59 40.67 -15.39 -12.90
N THR A 60 40.65 -14.64 -14.00
CA THR A 60 39.60 -13.70 -14.41
C THR A 60 39.32 -13.84 -15.91
N ASP A 61 38.10 -13.50 -16.34
CA ASP A 61 37.72 -13.52 -17.76
C ASP A 61 36.55 -12.56 -18.03
N THR A 62 36.28 -12.28 -19.30
CA THR A 62 35.04 -11.65 -19.76
C THR A 62 34.48 -12.42 -20.94
N PHE A 63 33.25 -12.91 -20.78
CA PHE A 63 32.51 -13.54 -21.87
C PHE A 63 31.67 -12.50 -22.61
N VAL A 64 31.64 -12.60 -23.93
CA VAL A 64 30.78 -11.80 -24.80
C VAL A 64 29.92 -12.74 -25.63
N VAL A 65 28.60 -12.63 -25.46
CA VAL A 65 27.61 -13.46 -26.15
C VAL A 65 26.66 -12.55 -26.94
N ASP A 66 26.60 -12.72 -28.26
CA ASP A 66 25.65 -12.03 -29.14
C ASP A 66 24.56 -13.00 -29.58
N ALA A 67 23.31 -12.59 -29.38
CA ALA A 67 22.15 -13.45 -29.58
C ALA A 67 21.00 -12.69 -30.27
N PRO A 68 20.60 -13.11 -31.49
CA PRO A 68 19.47 -12.52 -32.21
C PRO A 68 18.10 -13.06 -31.74
N THR A 69 17.07 -12.23 -31.78
CA THR A 69 15.65 -12.59 -31.57
C THR A 69 14.74 -11.89 -32.59
N ALA A 70 13.60 -12.50 -32.92
CA ALA A 70 12.57 -11.87 -33.74
C ALA A 70 11.73 -10.84 -32.96
N LEU A 71 11.81 -10.81 -31.62
CA LEU A 71 11.04 -9.89 -30.79
C LEU A 71 11.33 -8.43 -31.13
N THR A 72 10.26 -7.69 -31.40
CA THR A 72 10.29 -6.26 -31.64
C THR A 72 10.25 -5.44 -30.35
N ASP A 73 9.60 -5.99 -29.32
CA ASP A 73 9.48 -5.41 -27.98
C ASP A 73 10.02 -6.42 -26.97
N VAL A 74 11.23 -6.17 -26.45
CA VAL A 74 11.82 -7.01 -25.39
C VAL A 74 11.56 -6.37 -24.04
N THR A 75 10.85 -7.11 -23.19
CA THR A 75 10.41 -6.71 -21.84
C THR A 75 11.21 -7.37 -20.73
N GLY A 76 12.04 -8.38 -21.03
CA GLY A 76 12.89 -9.03 -20.04
C GLY A 76 14.01 -9.89 -20.64
N PHE A 77 15.01 -10.17 -19.80
CA PHE A 77 16.18 -11.01 -20.09
C PHE A 77 16.33 -12.07 -19.01
N ARG A 78 16.88 -13.23 -19.35
CA ARG A 78 17.17 -14.29 -18.38
C ARG A 78 18.49 -14.98 -18.71
N ILE A 79 19.26 -15.31 -17.67
CA ILE A 79 20.41 -16.22 -17.73
C ILE A 79 20.07 -17.42 -16.85
N GLU A 80 20.21 -18.61 -17.39
CA GLU A 80 20.10 -19.87 -16.65
C GLU A 80 21.45 -20.54 -16.62
N VAL A 81 22.00 -20.78 -15.45
CA VAL A 81 23.23 -21.54 -15.25
C VAL A 81 22.86 -22.98 -14.89
N LEU A 82 23.55 -23.95 -15.48
CA LEU A 82 23.14 -25.35 -15.53
C LEU A 82 24.22 -26.25 -14.92
N PRO A 83 23.85 -27.37 -14.27
CA PRO A 83 24.82 -28.38 -13.90
C PRO A 83 25.35 -29.09 -15.15
N HIS A 84 26.53 -29.69 -15.02
CA HIS A 84 27.12 -30.54 -16.05
C HIS A 84 28.14 -31.50 -15.41
N ASP A 85 28.10 -32.78 -15.76
CA ASP A 85 28.96 -33.80 -15.12
C ASP A 85 30.46 -33.56 -15.40
N GLY A 86 30.79 -32.88 -16.51
CA GLY A 86 32.16 -32.44 -16.82
C GLY A 86 32.67 -31.23 -16.02
N LEU A 87 31.90 -30.66 -15.11
CA LEU A 87 32.32 -29.54 -14.25
C LEU A 87 32.60 -30.02 -12.81
N SER A 88 33.56 -29.38 -12.14
CA SER A 88 33.85 -29.62 -10.72
C SER A 88 32.59 -29.44 -9.87
N ALA A 89 32.34 -30.36 -8.93
CA ALA A 89 31.11 -30.42 -8.12
C ALA A 89 29.80 -30.35 -8.95
N LYS A 90 29.83 -30.83 -10.21
CA LYS A 90 28.75 -30.73 -11.20
C LYS A 90 28.36 -29.29 -11.57
N GLY A 91 29.21 -28.30 -11.30
CA GLY A 91 29.01 -26.90 -11.66
C GLY A 91 28.02 -26.15 -10.75
N PRO A 92 27.35 -25.09 -11.24
CA PRO A 92 27.36 -24.59 -12.61
C PRO A 92 28.59 -23.72 -12.97
N GLY A 93 29.49 -23.43 -12.02
CA GLY A 93 30.74 -22.72 -12.24
C GLY A 93 31.95 -23.63 -12.46
N ARG A 94 33.09 -23.02 -12.82
CA ARG A 94 34.35 -23.71 -13.14
C ARG A 94 35.39 -23.68 -12.03
N ALA A 95 35.09 -23.08 -10.87
CA ALA A 95 35.97 -23.19 -9.71
C ALA A 95 35.98 -24.62 -9.18
N SER A 96 37.02 -25.01 -8.41
CA SER A 96 37.16 -26.38 -7.88
C SER A 96 35.98 -26.84 -7.02
N ASN A 97 35.24 -25.90 -6.42
CA ASN A 97 34.02 -26.17 -5.64
C ASN A 97 32.72 -26.09 -6.46
N GLY A 98 32.78 -25.87 -7.77
CA GLY A 98 31.62 -25.71 -8.66
C GLY A 98 30.96 -24.33 -8.63
N ASN A 99 31.50 -23.35 -7.89
CA ASN A 99 30.94 -22.01 -7.83
C ASN A 99 31.41 -21.11 -8.99
N PHE A 100 30.70 -19.99 -9.17
CA PHE A 100 31.12 -18.88 -10.01
C PHE A 100 30.86 -17.55 -9.27
N VAL A 101 31.46 -16.46 -9.76
CA VAL A 101 31.15 -15.10 -9.31
C VAL A 101 31.00 -14.22 -10.54
N LEU A 102 29.77 -13.97 -10.98
CA LEU A 102 29.49 -13.05 -12.09
C LEU A 102 29.56 -11.63 -11.54
N ASN A 103 30.69 -10.97 -11.76
CA ASN A 103 31.00 -9.68 -11.15
C ASN A 103 30.28 -8.51 -11.83
N GLU A 104 30.15 -8.54 -13.15
CA GLU A 104 29.41 -7.50 -13.87
C GLU A 104 28.74 -8.09 -15.12
N LEU A 105 27.50 -7.70 -15.38
CA LEU A 105 26.71 -8.01 -16.55
C LEU A 105 26.31 -6.69 -17.22
N VAL A 106 26.81 -6.47 -18.43
CA VAL A 106 26.36 -5.38 -19.29
C VAL A 106 25.51 -5.95 -20.41
N LEU A 107 24.22 -5.59 -20.40
CA LEU A 107 23.30 -5.85 -21.49
C LEU A 107 23.30 -4.69 -22.48
N SER A 108 23.43 -5.01 -23.76
CA SER A 108 23.22 -4.06 -24.84
C SER A 108 22.29 -4.65 -25.89
N ALA A 109 21.58 -3.78 -26.62
CA ALA A 109 20.70 -4.19 -27.70
C ALA A 109 20.89 -3.29 -28.95
N ALA A 110 20.71 -3.88 -30.12
CA ALA A 110 20.64 -3.19 -31.41
C ALA A 110 19.55 -3.80 -32.30
N SER A 111 19.16 -3.04 -33.33
CA SER A 111 18.35 -3.60 -34.43
C SER A 111 19.14 -4.66 -35.19
N LYS A 112 18.47 -5.74 -35.62
CA LYS A 112 19.04 -6.75 -36.53
C LYS A 112 19.59 -6.17 -37.84
N LEU A 113 19.03 -5.05 -38.31
CA LEU A 113 19.50 -4.35 -39.51
C LEU A 113 20.83 -3.61 -39.30
N SER A 114 21.23 -3.40 -38.04
CA SER A 114 22.44 -2.67 -37.69
C SER A 114 23.07 -3.20 -36.40
N PRO A 115 23.51 -4.47 -36.37
CA PRO A 115 23.92 -5.16 -35.14
C PRO A 115 25.15 -4.54 -34.47
N GLY A 116 25.97 -3.78 -35.23
CA GLY A 116 27.11 -3.02 -34.71
C GLY A 116 26.75 -1.80 -33.86
N ARG A 117 25.50 -1.30 -33.92
CA ARG A 117 25.04 -0.11 -33.17
C ARG A 117 24.44 -0.47 -31.81
N GLN A 118 25.18 -1.25 -31.03
CA GLN A 118 24.77 -1.70 -29.69
C GLN A 118 24.60 -0.53 -28.72
N LYS A 119 23.43 -0.44 -28.09
CA LYS A 119 23.14 0.53 -27.02
C LYS A 119 22.94 -0.20 -25.70
N ARG A 120 23.56 0.31 -24.62
CA ARG A 120 23.39 -0.25 -23.28
C ARG A 120 21.92 -0.21 -22.87
N VAL A 121 21.44 -1.30 -22.27
CA VAL A 121 20.09 -1.44 -21.75
C VAL A 121 20.13 -1.26 -20.23
N PRO A 122 19.61 -0.14 -19.67
CA PRO A 122 19.52 0.04 -18.23
C PRO A 122 18.52 -0.95 -17.61
N ILE A 123 18.89 -1.58 -16.51
CA ILE A 123 18.07 -2.57 -15.80
C ILE A 123 17.35 -1.92 -14.62
N GLY A 124 16.04 -2.14 -14.53
CA GLY A 124 15.17 -1.59 -13.50
C GLY A 124 14.84 -2.58 -12.39
N SER A 125 14.85 -3.89 -12.69
CA SER A 125 14.67 -4.94 -11.67
C SER A 125 15.45 -6.20 -12.01
N ILE A 126 15.81 -6.96 -10.97
CA ILE A 126 16.58 -8.19 -11.06
C ILE A 126 16.10 -9.17 -9.98
N ASP A 127 15.93 -10.43 -10.35
CA ASP A 127 15.55 -11.51 -9.42
C ASP A 127 16.31 -12.78 -9.78
N ALA A 128 16.80 -13.51 -8.78
CA ALA A 128 17.52 -14.77 -8.99
C ALA A 128 16.96 -15.87 -8.11
N THR A 129 17.00 -17.10 -8.60
CA THR A 129 16.52 -18.30 -7.89
C THR A 129 17.24 -18.54 -6.59
N PHE A 130 18.52 -18.19 -6.56
CA PHE A 130 19.38 -18.27 -5.39
C PHE A 130 20.50 -17.24 -5.51
N SER A 131 21.00 -16.78 -4.37
CA SER A 131 22.24 -16.02 -4.28
C SER A 131 22.97 -16.43 -3.02
N GLN A 132 24.27 -16.66 -3.13
CA GLN A 132 25.16 -16.86 -2.00
C GLN A 132 25.10 -15.62 -1.08
N VAL A 133 25.18 -15.85 0.23
CA VAL A 133 25.26 -14.76 1.22
C VAL A 133 26.47 -13.86 0.90
N GLY A 134 26.22 -12.56 0.75
CA GLY A 134 27.24 -11.57 0.35
C GLY A 134 27.43 -11.40 -1.17
N TYR A 135 26.84 -12.24 -2.00
CA TYR A 135 26.99 -12.25 -3.46
C TYR A 135 25.61 -12.26 -4.16
N GLY A 136 24.83 -11.21 -3.92
CA GLY A 136 23.48 -11.04 -4.45
C GLY A 136 23.45 -10.72 -5.94
N ALA A 137 22.44 -11.21 -6.67
CA ALA A 137 22.31 -10.98 -8.12
C ALA A 137 22.36 -9.50 -8.53
N ALA A 138 21.82 -8.57 -7.74
CA ALA A 138 21.88 -7.13 -8.04
C ALA A 138 23.30 -6.57 -8.13
N ALA A 139 24.27 -7.21 -7.47
CA ALA A 139 25.67 -6.81 -7.52
C ALA A 139 26.32 -7.02 -8.89
N MET A 140 25.69 -7.78 -9.80
CA MET A 140 26.22 -7.94 -11.16
C MET A 140 25.83 -6.78 -12.09
N ILE A 141 25.08 -5.77 -11.62
CA ILE A 141 24.67 -4.61 -12.44
C ILE A 141 24.94 -3.28 -11.75
N ASP A 142 25.70 -3.29 -10.65
CA ASP A 142 25.96 -2.11 -9.83
C ASP A 142 27.17 -1.29 -10.32
N GLY A 143 27.89 -1.79 -11.33
CA GLY A 143 29.09 -1.16 -11.89
C GLY A 143 30.35 -1.37 -11.05
N ASN A 144 30.31 -2.24 -10.04
CA ASN A 144 31.44 -2.56 -9.18
C ASN A 144 31.93 -3.99 -9.42
N VAL A 145 33.02 -4.12 -10.19
CA VAL A 145 33.65 -5.41 -10.52
C VAL A 145 34.18 -6.21 -9.31
N LYS A 146 34.19 -5.65 -8.09
CA LYS A 146 34.58 -6.37 -6.86
C LYS A 146 33.43 -7.15 -6.22
N THR A 147 32.19 -6.83 -6.56
CA THR A 147 30.99 -7.51 -6.10
C THR A 147 30.44 -8.39 -7.21
N GLY A 148 29.47 -9.26 -6.95
CA GLY A 148 28.92 -10.12 -7.98
C GLY A 148 27.88 -11.12 -7.50
N TRP A 149 27.34 -11.89 -8.44
CA TRP A 149 26.39 -12.98 -8.18
C TRP A 149 27.09 -14.33 -8.08
N ALA A 150 26.81 -15.09 -7.02
CA ALA A 150 27.35 -16.44 -6.82
C ALA A 150 26.28 -17.37 -6.23
N VAL A 151 26.54 -18.69 -6.23
CA VAL A 151 25.52 -19.72 -5.92
C VAL A 151 25.89 -20.70 -4.81
N SER A 152 27.01 -20.50 -4.11
CA SER A 152 27.35 -21.34 -2.95
C SER A 152 26.29 -21.28 -1.83
N PRO A 153 25.90 -22.41 -1.22
CA PRO A 153 26.45 -23.76 -1.41
C PRO A 153 25.67 -24.64 -2.41
N ARG A 154 24.82 -24.08 -3.28
CA ARG A 154 23.95 -24.82 -4.20
C ARG A 154 24.64 -25.27 -5.49
N PHE A 155 25.75 -25.98 -5.35
CA PHE A 155 26.46 -26.60 -6.46
C PHE A 155 25.65 -27.75 -7.07
N GLY A 156 25.96 -28.12 -8.32
CA GLY A 156 25.26 -29.17 -9.05
C GLY A 156 23.78 -28.90 -9.33
N GLN A 157 23.31 -27.68 -9.11
CA GLN A 157 21.91 -27.28 -9.31
C GLN A 157 21.81 -26.18 -10.36
N ALA A 158 20.75 -26.23 -11.16
CA ALA A 158 20.42 -25.14 -12.08
C ALA A 158 19.97 -23.92 -11.27
N GLN A 159 20.44 -22.73 -11.66
CA GLN A 159 20.01 -21.46 -11.09
C GLN A 159 19.67 -20.48 -12.21
N VAL A 160 18.74 -19.57 -11.95
CA VAL A 160 18.28 -18.59 -12.94
C VAL A 160 18.39 -17.21 -12.37
N VAL A 161 18.78 -16.24 -13.18
CA VAL A 161 18.60 -14.81 -12.93
C VAL A 161 17.78 -14.20 -14.05
N GLN A 162 16.81 -13.36 -13.69
CA GLN A 162 15.94 -12.63 -14.59
C GLN A 162 16.08 -11.14 -14.37
N LEU A 163 16.01 -10.37 -15.45
CA LEU A 163 16.21 -8.93 -15.46
C LEU A 163 15.11 -8.26 -16.28
N ALA A 164 14.59 -7.14 -15.80
CA ALA A 164 13.68 -6.29 -16.57
C ALA A 164 14.34 -4.93 -16.85
N PRO A 165 14.31 -4.43 -18.09
CA PRO A 165 14.86 -3.13 -18.42
C PRO A 165 14.00 -2.00 -17.84
N VAL A 166 14.61 -0.84 -17.60
CA VAL A 166 13.89 0.38 -17.16
C VAL A 166 12.84 0.82 -18.18
N ARG A 167 13.09 0.52 -19.47
CA ARG A 167 12.16 0.77 -20.58
C ARG A 167 12.19 -0.44 -21.53
N ILE A 168 11.04 -0.76 -22.11
CA ILE A 168 10.94 -1.79 -23.16
C ILE A 168 11.95 -1.48 -24.27
N VAL A 169 12.72 -2.49 -24.68
CA VAL A 169 13.68 -2.37 -25.79
C VAL A 169 12.91 -2.59 -27.08
N LYS A 170 12.90 -1.58 -27.96
CA LYS A 170 12.08 -1.56 -29.17
C LYS A 170 12.91 -1.53 -30.45
N HIS A 171 12.80 -2.57 -31.28
CA HIS A 171 13.39 -2.64 -32.61
C HIS A 171 12.45 -3.35 -33.59
N ARG A 172 11.88 -2.61 -34.55
CA ARG A 172 10.86 -3.12 -35.49
C ARG A 172 11.31 -4.32 -36.34
N ALA A 173 12.62 -4.43 -36.62
CA ALA A 173 13.20 -5.51 -37.43
C ALA A 173 13.72 -6.69 -36.60
N GLY A 174 13.34 -6.78 -35.32
CA GLY A 174 13.93 -7.70 -34.35
C GLY A 174 15.21 -7.16 -33.73
N THR A 175 15.66 -7.83 -32.68
CA THR A 175 16.71 -7.34 -31.77
C THR A 175 17.92 -8.28 -31.76
N VAL A 176 19.13 -7.73 -31.68
CA VAL A 176 20.35 -8.46 -31.33
C VAL A 176 20.79 -8.01 -29.94
N VAL A 177 20.74 -8.93 -28.97
CA VAL A 177 21.11 -8.68 -27.58
C VAL A 177 22.54 -9.15 -27.35
N ARG A 178 23.37 -8.31 -26.74
CA ARG A 178 24.71 -8.63 -26.28
C ARG A 178 24.72 -8.79 -24.76
N PHE A 179 25.18 -9.94 -24.30
CA PHE A 179 25.49 -10.23 -22.90
C PHE A 179 27.01 -10.15 -22.73
N LYS A 180 27.50 -9.10 -22.05
CA LYS A 180 28.91 -9.01 -21.63
C LYS A 180 29.00 -9.37 -20.15
N MET A 181 29.60 -10.51 -19.84
CA MET A 181 29.71 -11.09 -18.50
C MET A 181 31.16 -11.05 -18.02
N THR A 182 31.44 -10.28 -16.97
CA THR A 182 32.79 -10.11 -16.40
C THR A 182 32.94 -10.96 -15.14
N PHE A 183 34.03 -11.70 -15.05
CA PHE A 183 34.44 -12.52 -13.90
C PHE A 183 35.80 -12.02 -13.41
N ALA A 184 35.81 -11.29 -12.30
CA ALA A 184 36.96 -10.59 -11.75
C ALA A 184 37.37 -11.12 -10.36
N TYR A 185 36.77 -12.21 -9.88
CA TYR A 185 37.02 -12.76 -8.54
C TYR A 185 38.46 -13.28 -8.31
N GLY A 186 39.19 -13.65 -9.38
CA GLY A 186 40.63 -13.92 -9.30
C GLY A 186 41.03 -15.36 -8.96
N SER A 187 40.07 -16.27 -8.77
CA SER A 187 40.34 -17.69 -8.48
C SER A 187 39.47 -18.63 -9.33
N GLN A 188 39.43 -18.38 -10.65
CA GLN A 188 38.79 -19.26 -11.64
C GLN A 188 37.27 -19.43 -11.49
N HIS A 189 36.60 -18.47 -10.84
CA HIS A 189 35.15 -18.47 -10.60
C HIS A 189 34.36 -17.97 -11.83
N THR A 190 34.62 -18.56 -13.00
CA THR A 190 33.85 -18.32 -14.23
C THR A 190 32.64 -19.26 -14.32
N ILE A 191 31.58 -18.87 -15.03
CA ILE A 191 30.45 -19.77 -15.31
C ILE A 191 30.89 -20.87 -16.27
N GLY A 192 30.46 -22.11 -16.02
CA GLY A 192 30.82 -23.29 -16.81
C GLY A 192 29.78 -23.74 -17.82
N HIS A 193 28.48 -23.62 -17.50
CA HIS A 193 27.41 -24.08 -18.38
C HIS A 193 26.17 -23.18 -18.21
N PHE A 194 25.67 -22.57 -19.30
CA PHE A 194 24.54 -21.63 -19.21
C PHE A 194 23.75 -21.43 -20.50
N ARG A 195 22.52 -20.92 -20.39
CA ARG A 195 21.64 -20.48 -21.47
C ARG A 195 21.21 -19.04 -21.27
N VAL A 196 20.82 -18.36 -22.34
CA VAL A 196 20.28 -16.99 -22.30
C VAL A 196 18.93 -16.90 -22.99
N TYR A 197 18.04 -16.05 -22.49
CA TYR A 197 16.64 -15.96 -22.89
C TYR A 197 16.15 -14.51 -22.94
N VAL A 198 15.08 -14.27 -23.68
CA VAL A 198 14.33 -13.01 -23.74
C VAL A 198 12.82 -13.24 -23.63
N THR A 199 12.04 -12.19 -23.37
CA THR A 199 10.57 -12.25 -23.42
C THR A 199 10.01 -10.92 -23.89
N GLY A 200 8.83 -10.96 -24.54
CA GLY A 200 8.01 -9.80 -24.88
C GLY A 200 6.73 -9.68 -24.05
N ALA A 201 6.54 -10.56 -23.05
CA ALA A 201 5.32 -10.57 -22.23
C ALA A 201 5.26 -9.35 -21.28
N PRO A 202 4.06 -8.84 -20.96
CA PRO A 202 3.90 -7.69 -20.07
C PRO A 202 4.19 -8.04 -18.60
N GLY A 203 5.05 -7.23 -17.95
CA GLY A 203 5.33 -7.25 -16.51
C GLY A 203 6.74 -7.72 -16.11
N PRO A 204 7.22 -7.43 -14.88
CA PRO A 204 8.47 -7.98 -14.38
C PRO A 204 8.27 -9.44 -13.96
N HIS A 205 8.92 -10.37 -14.67
CA HIS A 205 8.86 -11.80 -14.37
C HIS A 205 9.91 -12.18 -13.30
N ALA A 206 9.53 -13.05 -12.35
CA ALA A 206 10.39 -13.57 -11.29
C ALA A 206 11.01 -14.93 -11.68
N ALA A 207 12.22 -15.24 -11.17
CA ALA A 207 12.99 -16.40 -11.59
C ALA A 207 12.35 -17.76 -11.17
N PRO A 208 12.43 -18.83 -11.98
CA PRO A 208 11.82 -20.12 -11.66
C PRO A 208 12.70 -20.85 -10.65
N GLY A 209 12.33 -20.85 -9.37
CA GLY A 209 13.12 -21.51 -8.29
C GLY A 209 13.53 -20.60 -7.13
N SER A 210 13.34 -19.27 -7.22
CA SER A 210 13.28 -18.36 -6.05
C SER A 210 11.98 -18.55 -5.25
N GLY A 211 11.16 -19.50 -5.69
CA GLY A 211 9.86 -19.83 -5.16
C GLY A 211 8.82 -18.74 -5.47
N PRO A 212 8.04 -18.90 -6.55
CA PRO A 212 6.65 -18.40 -6.61
C PRO A 212 5.82 -18.86 -5.40
N GLY A 213 6.29 -19.89 -4.68
CA GLY A 213 5.80 -20.29 -3.38
C GLY A 213 6.05 -19.24 -2.30
N VAL A 214 7.29 -18.98 -1.87
CA VAL A 214 7.54 -18.27 -0.61
C VAL A 214 7.41 -16.76 -0.74
N TRP A 215 8.02 -16.11 -1.74
CA TRP A 215 7.88 -14.66 -1.89
C TRP A 215 6.52 -14.27 -2.43
N ALA A 216 5.91 -15.00 -3.37
CA ALA A 216 4.52 -14.70 -3.76
C ALA A 216 3.53 -15.01 -2.63
N LYS A 217 3.74 -16.05 -1.80
CA LYS A 217 2.97 -16.21 -0.54
C LYS A 217 3.24 -15.05 0.40
N THR A 218 4.47 -14.57 0.53
CA THR A 218 4.83 -13.44 1.40
C THR A 218 4.22 -12.13 0.88
N GLN A 219 4.26 -11.85 -0.41
CA GLN A 219 3.62 -10.71 -1.06
C GLN A 219 2.10 -10.78 -0.93
N ARG A 220 1.49 -11.96 -1.09
CA ARG A 220 0.06 -12.17 -0.78
C ARG A 220 -0.25 -11.88 0.69
N ARG A 221 0.60 -12.33 1.62
CA ARG A 221 0.46 -12.03 3.06
C ARG A 221 0.66 -10.54 3.36
N ILE A 222 1.55 -9.86 2.66
CA ILE A 222 1.77 -8.41 2.75
C ILE A 222 0.51 -7.68 2.28
N ASN A 223 -0.02 -8.01 1.10
CA ASN A 223 -1.24 -7.40 0.59
C ASN A 223 -2.42 -7.63 1.55
N LEU A 224 -2.60 -8.86 2.05
CA LEU A 224 -3.62 -9.17 3.04
C LEU A 224 -3.39 -8.41 4.36
N ALA A 225 -2.14 -8.17 4.75
CA ALA A 225 -1.84 -7.34 5.92
C ALA A 225 -2.20 -5.88 5.69
N ILE A 226 -1.90 -5.33 4.51
CA ILE A 226 -2.31 -3.98 4.10
C ILE A 226 -3.84 -3.88 4.14
N ASP A 227 -4.57 -4.81 3.51
CA ASP A 227 -6.04 -4.81 3.45
C ASP A 227 -6.67 -4.81 4.85
N ARG A 228 -6.18 -5.68 5.74
CA ARG A 228 -6.65 -5.74 7.14
C ARG A 228 -6.33 -4.46 7.91
N GLY A 229 -5.17 -3.86 7.68
CA GLY A 229 -4.79 -2.59 8.30
C GLY A 229 -5.63 -1.42 7.81
N VAL A 230 -5.92 -1.37 6.51
CA VAL A 230 -6.83 -0.39 5.89
C VAL A 230 -8.25 -0.55 6.44
N GLU A 231 -8.77 -1.78 6.52
CA GLU A 231 -10.09 -2.03 7.12
C GLU A 231 -10.14 -1.57 8.58
N TRP A 232 -9.10 -1.87 9.35
CA TRP A 232 -9.01 -1.42 10.75
C TRP A 232 -9.02 0.11 10.85
N MET A 233 -8.33 0.82 9.96
CA MET A 233 -8.34 2.29 9.91
C MET A 233 -9.72 2.83 9.54
N LEU A 234 -10.32 2.35 8.44
CA LEU A 234 -11.63 2.81 7.97
C LEU A 234 -12.73 2.62 9.04
N ALA A 235 -12.66 1.53 9.80
CA ALA A 235 -13.60 1.23 10.88
C ALA A 235 -13.59 2.24 12.03
N ARG A 236 -12.55 3.07 12.13
CA ARG A 236 -12.31 3.98 13.24
C ARG A 236 -12.52 5.44 12.88
N GLN A 237 -12.91 5.72 11.63
CA GLN A 237 -13.29 7.07 11.26
C GLN A 237 -14.63 7.45 11.92
N HIS A 238 -14.68 8.65 12.50
CA HIS A 238 -15.88 9.26 13.04
C HIS A 238 -16.74 9.87 11.94
N LEU A 239 -17.97 10.25 12.27
CA LEU A 239 -18.90 10.83 11.27
C LEU A 239 -18.42 12.18 10.76
N ASP A 240 -17.78 12.96 11.63
CA ASP A 240 -17.16 14.24 11.27
C ASP A 240 -15.94 14.11 10.34
N GLY A 241 -15.48 12.89 10.03
CA GLY A 241 -14.33 12.60 9.18
C GLY A 241 -12.99 12.46 9.93
N SER A 242 -12.96 12.75 11.23
CA SER A 242 -11.78 12.58 12.08
C SER A 242 -11.47 11.11 12.38
N PHE A 243 -10.22 10.82 12.77
CA PHE A 243 -9.81 9.50 13.25
C PHE A 243 -9.53 9.51 14.77
N ARG A 244 -10.03 8.45 15.42
CA ARG A 244 -10.33 8.36 16.84
C ARG A 244 -9.20 8.69 17.82
N ASP A 245 -8.05 8.01 17.74
CA ASP A 245 -7.06 8.10 18.82
C ASP A 245 -6.15 9.34 18.71
N PHE A 246 -6.26 10.11 17.63
CA PHE A 246 -5.40 11.26 17.40
C PHE A 246 -5.82 12.53 18.16
N ALA A 247 -7.11 12.64 18.48
CA ALA A 247 -7.63 13.78 19.23
C ALA A 247 -7.25 13.73 20.71
N ALA A 248 -7.17 12.52 21.30
CA ALA A 248 -6.73 12.32 22.67
C ALA A 248 -5.29 12.83 22.91
N GLY A 249 -4.44 12.80 21.89
CA GLY A 249 -3.08 13.37 21.93
C GLY A 249 -3.01 14.88 21.68
N GLY A 250 -4.14 15.55 21.41
CA GLY A 250 -4.18 16.98 21.06
C GLY A 250 -3.73 17.31 19.64
N TYR A 251 -3.73 16.34 18.71
CA TYR A 251 -3.41 16.52 17.29
C TYR A 251 -4.54 16.01 16.37
N PRO A 252 -5.81 16.42 16.57
CA PRO A 252 -6.94 15.86 15.82
C PRO A 252 -6.79 16.05 14.30
N SER A 253 -6.31 17.22 13.85
CA SER A 253 -6.09 17.49 12.42
C SER A 253 -4.85 16.79 11.87
N GLY A 254 -3.75 16.74 12.62
CA GLY A 254 -2.51 16.10 12.16
C GLY A 254 -2.64 14.59 12.02
N GLY A 255 -3.27 13.94 12.98
CA GLY A 255 -3.49 12.51 12.92
C GLY A 255 -4.50 12.09 11.86
N THR A 256 -5.58 12.84 11.70
CA THR A 256 -6.51 12.65 10.58
C THR A 256 -5.79 12.79 9.24
N ALA A 257 -4.92 13.79 9.09
CA ALA A 257 -4.15 13.96 7.87
C ALA A 257 -3.18 12.81 7.60
N LEU A 258 -2.50 12.30 8.63
CA LEU A 258 -1.65 11.11 8.49
C LEU A 258 -2.47 9.89 8.07
N ALA A 259 -3.64 9.67 8.67
CA ALA A 259 -4.54 8.59 8.29
C ALA A 259 -4.94 8.68 6.81
N ILE A 260 -5.33 9.86 6.34
CA ILE A 260 -5.70 10.10 4.93
C ILE A 260 -4.53 9.85 4.00
N TYR A 261 -3.35 10.38 4.32
CA TYR A 261 -2.14 10.12 3.56
C TYR A 261 -1.84 8.61 3.48
N THR A 262 -1.92 7.90 4.61
CA THR A 262 -1.73 6.45 4.67
C THR A 262 -2.74 5.71 3.82
N LEU A 263 -4.04 6.00 3.92
CA LEU A 263 -5.08 5.32 3.14
C LEU A 263 -4.80 5.43 1.64
N ILE A 264 -4.51 6.63 1.15
CA ILE A 264 -4.17 6.87 -0.28
C ILE A 264 -2.91 6.09 -0.66
N LYS A 265 -1.86 6.15 0.17
CA LYS A 265 -0.60 5.43 -0.10
C LYS A 265 -0.73 3.91 -0.01
N SER A 266 -1.72 3.40 0.71
CA SER A 266 -2.06 1.98 0.81
C SER A 266 -3.04 1.52 -0.27
N GLY A 267 -3.39 2.37 -1.25
CA GLY A 267 -4.21 1.99 -2.41
C GLY A 267 -5.70 2.26 -2.27
N VAL A 268 -6.15 2.97 -1.22
CA VAL A 268 -7.53 3.45 -1.14
C VAL A 268 -7.72 4.58 -2.15
N ASP A 269 -8.82 4.52 -2.89
CA ASP A 269 -9.15 5.54 -3.90
C ASP A 269 -9.26 6.93 -3.26
N ARG A 270 -8.82 7.95 -3.99
CA ARG A 270 -8.83 9.34 -3.51
C ARG A 270 -10.27 9.86 -3.36
N GLU A 271 -11.21 9.33 -4.14
CA GLU A 271 -12.63 9.67 -4.10
C GLU A 271 -13.43 8.85 -3.11
N HIS A 272 -12.81 7.86 -2.48
CA HIS A 272 -13.45 7.06 -1.45
C HIS A 272 -14.06 7.98 -0.38
N GLY A 273 -15.33 7.76 -0.01
CA GLY A 273 -16.10 8.66 0.85
C GLY A 273 -15.40 8.93 2.20
N ALA A 274 -14.67 7.95 2.75
CA ALA A 274 -13.84 8.16 3.93
C ALA A 274 -12.69 9.17 3.70
N VAL A 275 -12.02 9.11 2.55
CA VAL A 275 -10.96 10.07 2.18
C VAL A 275 -11.56 11.46 2.06
N GLN A 276 -12.64 11.58 1.29
CA GLN A 276 -13.31 12.86 1.03
C GLN A 276 -13.88 13.50 2.32
N ARG A 277 -14.48 12.72 3.23
CA ARG A 277 -14.88 13.22 4.55
C ARG A 277 -13.71 13.74 5.38
N GLY A 278 -12.60 13.02 5.39
CA GLY A 278 -11.40 13.45 6.09
C GLY A 278 -10.85 14.76 5.50
N VAL A 279 -10.88 14.93 4.18
CA VAL A 279 -10.48 16.19 3.52
C VAL A 279 -11.36 17.37 3.96
N ARG A 280 -12.69 17.18 4.02
CA ARG A 280 -13.64 18.19 4.52
C ARG A 280 -13.35 18.55 5.99
N PHE A 281 -13.12 17.54 6.84
CA PHE A 281 -12.69 17.74 8.22
C PHE A 281 -11.41 18.60 8.32
N LEU A 282 -10.40 18.32 7.51
CA LEU A 282 -9.13 19.05 7.54
C LEU A 282 -9.28 20.52 7.09
N LYS A 283 -10.13 20.79 6.09
CA LYS A 283 -10.40 22.16 5.59
C LYS A 283 -11.11 23.03 6.63
N THR A 284 -11.91 22.45 7.52
CA THR A 284 -12.56 23.19 8.61
C THR A 284 -11.66 23.41 9.83
N ARG A 285 -10.47 22.78 9.87
CA ARG A 285 -9.56 22.78 11.03
C ARG A 285 -8.11 23.03 10.63
N PRO A 286 -7.73 24.29 10.34
CA PRO A 286 -6.37 24.66 10.03
C PRO A 286 -5.39 24.19 11.12
N PRO A 287 -4.22 23.65 10.75
CA PRO A 287 -3.25 23.14 11.70
C PRO A 287 -2.43 24.27 12.34
N VAL A 288 -2.09 24.12 13.62
CA VAL A 288 -1.24 25.10 14.36
C VAL A 288 0.11 24.53 14.81
N ARG A 289 0.37 23.24 14.55
CA ARG A 289 1.58 22.53 15.01
C ARG A 289 2.31 21.94 13.81
N THR A 290 3.65 21.89 13.86
CA THR A 290 4.50 21.37 12.77
C THR A 290 4.04 20.02 12.24
N TYR A 291 3.82 19.02 13.10
CA TYR A 291 3.31 17.72 12.64
C TYR A 291 1.96 17.82 11.94
N SER A 292 1.04 18.61 12.48
CA SER A 292 -0.28 18.76 11.88
C SER A 292 -0.20 19.41 10.52
N THR A 293 0.60 20.47 10.39
CA THR A 293 0.81 21.16 9.11
C THR A 293 1.50 20.25 8.11
N ALA A 294 2.57 19.57 8.52
CA ALA A 294 3.31 18.65 7.66
C ALA A 294 2.44 17.47 7.18
N CYS A 295 1.70 16.81 8.09
CA CYS A 295 0.83 15.70 7.70
C CYS A 295 -0.30 16.16 6.78
N GLN A 296 -0.86 17.36 6.97
CA GLN A 296 -1.82 17.92 6.02
C GLN A 296 -1.19 18.14 4.64
N VAL A 297 0.00 18.73 4.56
CA VAL A 297 0.70 18.89 3.28
C VAL A 297 0.92 17.53 2.60
N LEU A 298 1.30 16.48 3.35
CA LEU A 298 1.44 15.13 2.81
C LEU A 298 0.11 14.60 2.26
N ALA A 299 -0.98 14.71 3.02
CA ALA A 299 -2.32 14.27 2.59
C ALA A 299 -2.77 14.99 1.32
N PHE A 300 -2.71 16.32 1.29
CA PHE A 300 -3.10 17.13 0.13
C PHE A 300 -2.18 16.89 -1.08
N SER A 301 -0.89 16.62 -0.87
CA SER A 301 0.02 16.24 -1.95
C SER A 301 -0.28 14.85 -2.53
N ALA A 302 -0.90 13.95 -1.76
CA ALA A 302 -1.27 12.61 -2.22
C ALA A 302 -2.58 12.60 -3.03
N LEU A 303 -3.49 13.56 -2.78
CA LEU A 303 -4.74 13.75 -3.54
C LEU A 303 -4.49 14.14 -5.00
N ASP A 304 -3.40 14.85 -5.30
CA ASP A 304 -2.99 15.17 -6.68
C ASP A 304 -4.04 15.93 -7.49
N ARG A 305 -4.75 16.87 -6.85
CA ARG A 305 -5.82 17.67 -7.47
C ARG A 305 -5.51 19.15 -7.47
N THR A 306 -5.76 19.80 -8.60
CA THR A 306 -5.62 21.26 -8.77
C THR A 306 -6.55 22.03 -7.84
N GLU A 307 -7.75 21.50 -7.54
CA GLU A 307 -8.73 22.13 -6.63
C GLU A 307 -8.25 22.29 -5.18
N HIS A 308 -7.12 21.69 -4.79
CA HIS A 308 -6.57 21.84 -3.44
C HIS A 308 -5.29 22.69 -3.41
N ARG A 309 -4.91 23.26 -4.56
CA ARG A 309 -3.65 23.99 -4.74
C ARG A 309 -3.49 25.15 -3.74
N GLU A 310 -4.52 25.99 -3.61
CA GLU A 310 -4.47 27.15 -2.72
C GLU A 310 -4.32 26.74 -1.25
N TRP A 311 -5.03 25.68 -0.83
CA TRP A 311 -4.92 25.13 0.52
C TRP A 311 -3.51 24.60 0.78
N LEU A 312 -2.96 23.83 -0.18
CA LEU A 312 -1.61 23.29 -0.12
C LEU A 312 -0.56 24.41 -0.02
N GLU A 313 -0.66 25.45 -0.85
CA GLU A 313 0.26 26.58 -0.84
C GLU A 313 0.21 27.38 0.47
N ARG A 314 -0.98 27.55 1.06
CA ARG A 314 -1.09 28.19 2.37
C ARG A 314 -0.41 27.38 3.48
N LEU A 315 -0.59 26.06 3.50
CA LEU A 315 0.09 25.19 4.46
C LEU A 315 1.62 25.20 4.29
N VAL A 316 2.08 25.25 3.03
CA VAL A 316 3.51 25.37 2.71
C VAL A 316 4.07 26.71 3.18
N ARG A 317 3.37 27.83 2.92
CA ARG A 317 3.76 29.15 3.43
C ARG A 317 3.91 29.12 4.95
N GLN A 318 2.94 28.54 5.65
CA GLN A 318 3.02 28.38 7.11
C GLN A 318 4.26 27.57 7.53
N LEU A 319 4.58 26.45 6.89
CA LEU A 319 5.80 25.69 7.22
C LEU A 319 7.07 26.53 6.99
N VAL A 320 7.15 27.26 5.88
CA VAL A 320 8.29 28.13 5.56
C VAL A 320 8.43 29.27 6.57
N GLU A 321 7.34 29.92 6.94
CA GLU A 321 7.32 31.05 7.90
C GLU A 321 7.65 30.60 9.33
N THR A 322 7.27 29.38 9.69
CA THR A 322 7.54 28.79 11.01
C THR A 322 8.91 28.08 11.11
N GLN A 323 9.70 28.04 10.04
CA GLN A 323 11.10 27.58 10.11
C GLN A 323 11.86 28.51 11.06
N ARG A 324 12.48 27.94 12.11
CA ARG A 324 13.21 28.76 13.08
C ARG A 324 14.51 29.29 12.50
N GLY A 325 15.10 30.29 13.17
CA GLY A 325 16.33 30.94 12.73
C GLY A 325 17.48 29.97 12.44
N ASP A 326 17.56 28.90 13.25
CA ASP A 326 18.52 27.79 13.17
C ASP A 326 18.17 26.73 12.10
N GLY A 327 17.12 26.93 11.31
CA GLY A 327 16.77 26.09 10.16
C GLY A 327 15.88 24.88 10.45
N GLY A 328 15.52 24.63 11.71
CA GLY A 328 14.68 23.49 12.09
C GLY A 328 13.26 23.85 12.53
N TRP A 329 12.53 22.81 12.94
CA TRP A 329 11.20 22.92 13.54
C TRP A 329 11.16 22.18 14.87
N GLY A 330 10.21 22.58 15.72
CA GLY A 330 9.99 21.97 17.03
C GLY A 330 8.52 22.02 17.43
N TYR A 331 8.24 21.54 18.66
CA TYR A 331 6.93 21.68 19.29
C TYR A 331 6.61 23.15 19.61
N PRO A 332 5.32 23.51 19.79
CA PRO A 332 4.95 24.82 20.33
C PRO A 332 5.71 25.11 21.62
N HIS A 333 6.40 26.24 21.69
CA HIS A 333 7.28 26.65 22.81
C HIS A 333 8.44 25.68 23.17
N GLY A 334 8.59 24.55 22.49
CA GLY A 334 9.65 23.57 22.74
C GLY A 334 10.91 23.82 21.92
N ALA A 335 12.02 23.15 22.23
CA ALA A 335 13.25 23.21 21.41
C ALA A 335 13.08 22.55 20.03
N VAL A 336 13.91 22.96 19.07
CA VAL A 336 14.02 22.31 17.74
C VAL A 336 14.49 20.87 17.90
N ASP A 337 13.90 19.96 17.13
CA ASP A 337 14.26 18.55 17.12
C ASP A 337 14.20 17.94 15.72
N LEU A 338 14.91 16.82 15.52
CA LEU A 338 15.00 16.17 14.21
C LEU A 338 13.68 15.50 13.79
N SER A 339 12.77 15.24 14.72
CA SER A 339 11.50 14.59 14.45
C SER A 339 10.47 15.54 13.83
N ASN A 340 10.34 16.75 14.35
CA ASN A 340 9.55 17.81 13.71
C ASN A 340 10.19 18.25 12.40
N THR A 341 11.52 18.43 12.41
CA THR A 341 12.28 18.92 11.26
C THR A 341 12.16 18.00 10.04
N GLN A 342 12.29 16.68 10.20
CA GLN A 342 12.14 15.75 9.07
C GLN A 342 10.71 15.74 8.48
N TYR A 343 9.68 15.96 9.30
CA TYR A 343 8.29 15.96 8.80
C TYR A 343 8.02 17.23 8.00
N ALA A 344 8.53 18.38 8.45
CA ALA A 344 8.53 19.59 7.65
C ALA A 344 9.28 19.38 6.31
N ALA A 345 10.45 18.74 6.34
CA ALA A 345 11.22 18.43 5.14
C ALA A 345 10.45 17.53 4.16
N LEU A 346 9.84 16.44 4.64
CA LEU A 346 9.00 15.55 3.85
C LEU A 346 7.82 16.29 3.20
N ALA A 347 7.13 17.10 3.99
CA ALA A 347 6.00 17.90 3.52
C ALA A 347 6.41 18.85 2.40
N LEU A 348 7.47 19.64 2.62
CA LEU A 348 8.01 20.55 1.62
C LEU A 348 8.48 19.80 0.36
N HIS A 349 9.07 18.61 0.53
CA HIS A 349 9.54 17.79 -0.59
C HIS A 349 8.38 17.30 -1.46
N MET A 350 7.32 16.81 -0.83
CA MET A 350 6.12 16.37 -1.54
C MET A 350 5.39 17.53 -2.21
N ALA A 351 5.28 18.69 -1.55
CA ALA A 351 4.72 19.88 -2.18
C ALA A 351 5.56 20.37 -3.37
N ALA A 352 6.89 20.34 -3.27
CA ALA A 352 7.79 20.67 -4.36
C ALA A 352 7.65 19.72 -5.55
N LYS A 353 7.47 18.41 -5.30
CA LYS A 353 7.13 17.42 -6.34
C LYS A 353 5.78 17.70 -7.03
N ARG A 354 4.88 18.44 -6.38
CA ARG A 354 3.64 18.96 -6.98
C ARG A 354 3.79 20.35 -7.61
N GLY A 355 5.01 20.85 -7.75
CA GLY A 355 5.29 22.15 -8.37
C GLY A 355 5.04 23.35 -7.46
N VAL A 356 4.90 23.19 -6.14
CA VAL A 356 4.92 24.32 -5.21
C VAL A 356 6.36 24.81 -5.05
N LYS A 357 6.61 26.09 -5.32
CA LYS A 357 7.96 26.66 -5.24
C LYS A 357 8.38 26.84 -3.78
N ILE A 358 9.47 26.18 -3.38
CA ILE A 358 10.08 26.33 -2.05
C ILE A 358 11.37 27.13 -2.17
N PRO A 359 11.57 28.21 -1.39
CA PRO A 359 12.79 29.01 -1.48
C PRO A 359 14.06 28.20 -1.18
N ARG A 360 15.11 28.35 -2.01
CA ARG A 360 16.39 27.62 -1.83
C ARG A 360 17.01 27.78 -0.43
N ARG A 361 16.83 28.95 0.20
CA ARG A 361 17.30 29.23 1.57
C ARG A 361 16.73 28.25 2.62
N VAL A 362 15.51 27.77 2.42
CA VAL A 362 14.83 26.84 3.35
C VAL A 362 15.56 25.51 3.35
N TRP A 363 15.86 24.97 2.17
CA TRP A 363 16.61 23.72 2.00
C TRP A 363 18.04 23.80 2.56
N LYS A 364 18.72 24.93 2.32
CA LYS A 364 20.07 25.17 2.84
C LYS A 364 20.11 25.13 4.37
N LYS A 365 19.27 25.95 5.02
CA LYS A 365 19.18 26.00 6.48
C LYS A 365 18.72 24.66 7.09
N LEU A 366 17.81 23.97 6.41
CA LEU A 366 17.37 22.63 6.82
C LEU A 366 18.53 21.62 6.79
N ALA A 367 19.37 21.63 5.75
CA ALA A 367 20.52 20.74 5.67
C ALA A 367 21.57 21.05 6.75
N GLU A 368 21.91 22.32 6.93
CA GLU A 368 22.79 22.80 8.01
C GLU A 368 22.28 22.33 9.37
N ARG A 369 20.98 22.53 9.63
CA ARG A 369 20.37 22.11 10.88
C ARG A 369 20.49 20.62 11.11
N VAL A 370 20.20 19.79 10.10
CA VAL A 370 20.24 18.33 10.25
C VAL A 370 21.66 17.84 10.51
N LEU A 371 22.68 18.53 9.98
CA LEU A 371 24.08 18.22 10.27
C LEU A 371 24.43 18.47 11.75
N ASP A 372 23.81 19.43 12.44
CA ASP A 372 24.00 19.64 13.89
C ASP A 372 23.55 18.45 14.75
N HIS A 373 22.72 17.57 14.20
CA HIS A 373 22.25 16.36 14.87
C HIS A 373 23.19 15.16 14.69
N LEU A 374 24.27 15.31 13.91
CA LEU A 374 25.22 14.23 13.62
C LEU A 374 25.93 13.76 14.90
N VAL A 375 26.07 12.44 15.03
CA VAL A 375 26.85 11.78 16.08
C VAL A 375 27.85 10.84 15.41
N GLU A 376 29.12 11.20 15.45
CA GLU A 376 30.18 10.41 14.82
C GLU A 376 30.53 9.18 15.67
N ALA A 377 30.60 8.01 15.03
CA ALA A 377 31.09 6.78 15.67
C ALA A 377 32.47 6.42 15.07
N GLY A 378 33.52 7.12 15.52
CA GLY A 378 34.93 6.87 15.17
C GLY A 378 35.59 7.96 14.33
N THR A 379 36.91 7.87 14.17
CA THR A 379 37.75 8.82 13.43
C THR A 379 37.98 8.34 12.00
N GLY A 380 37.53 9.10 10.99
CA GLY A 380 37.74 8.77 9.57
C GLY A 380 36.59 9.15 8.63
N ALA A 381 36.91 9.39 7.36
CA ALA A 381 35.96 9.87 6.34
C ALA A 381 34.80 8.89 6.02
N TYR A 382 34.96 7.61 6.37
CA TYR A 382 33.96 6.55 6.15
C TYR A 382 33.43 5.94 7.46
N SER A 383 33.75 6.53 8.61
CA SER A 383 33.26 6.05 9.91
C SER A 383 31.73 6.17 9.97
N PRO A 384 31.01 5.15 10.48
CA PRO A 384 29.56 5.21 10.65
C PRO A 384 29.16 6.46 11.42
N ALA A 385 28.10 7.14 11.00
CA ALA A 385 27.59 8.31 11.69
C ALA A 385 26.08 8.20 11.91
N GLY A 386 25.66 8.27 13.16
CA GLY A 386 24.25 8.27 13.53
C GLY A 386 23.72 9.68 13.67
N PHE A 387 22.44 9.81 14.02
CA PHE A 387 21.84 11.10 14.33
C PHE A 387 21.08 11.06 15.65
N ALA A 388 21.18 12.15 16.41
CA ALA A 388 20.50 12.34 17.68
C ALA A 388 19.17 13.11 17.53
N TYR A 389 18.28 12.92 18.50
CA TYR A 389 16.99 13.64 18.53
C TYR A 389 17.17 15.17 18.64
N ARG A 390 18.17 15.58 19.43
CA ARG A 390 18.67 16.96 19.59
C ARG A 390 20.20 16.96 19.45
N PRO A 391 20.82 18.09 19.08
CA PRO A 391 22.28 18.21 19.05
C PRO A 391 22.90 17.79 20.39
N LYS A 392 24.11 17.22 20.35
CA LYS A 392 24.83 16.67 21.52
C LYS A 392 24.14 15.49 22.23
N GLY A 393 23.08 14.92 21.65
CA GLY A 393 22.43 13.72 22.15
C GLY A 393 23.08 12.42 21.66
N LYS A 394 22.44 11.29 21.98
CA LYS A 394 22.85 9.96 21.49
C LYS A 394 22.18 9.63 20.16
N ALA A 395 22.90 8.92 19.30
CA ALA A 395 22.33 8.37 18.07
C ALA A 395 21.21 7.36 18.37
N SER A 396 20.21 7.27 17.49
CA SER A 396 19.20 6.20 17.56
C SER A 396 18.77 5.77 16.16
N GLY A 397 18.24 4.55 16.02
CA GLY A 397 17.74 4.04 14.74
C GLY A 397 16.76 4.98 14.07
N SER A 398 15.73 5.42 14.81
CA SER A 398 14.72 6.35 14.34
C SER A 398 15.28 7.68 13.83
N MET A 399 16.25 8.24 14.56
CA MET A 399 16.79 9.55 14.23
C MET A 399 17.85 9.45 13.14
N THR A 400 18.63 8.38 13.07
CA THR A 400 19.56 8.13 11.96
C THR A 400 18.80 7.97 10.64
N ALA A 401 17.72 7.18 10.64
CA ALA A 401 16.89 7.03 9.45
C ALA A 401 16.27 8.37 9.00
N ALA A 402 15.84 9.19 9.98
CA ALA A 402 15.36 10.53 9.73
C ALA A 402 16.41 11.49 9.15
N GLY A 403 17.62 11.49 9.72
CA GLY A 403 18.72 12.33 9.26
C GLY A 403 19.11 11.98 7.82
N VAL A 404 19.31 10.68 7.53
CA VAL A 404 19.60 10.18 6.19
C VAL A 404 18.53 10.58 5.19
N GLY A 405 17.25 10.32 5.49
CA GLY A 405 16.14 10.68 4.59
C GLY A 405 16.03 12.18 4.36
N THR A 406 16.19 12.99 5.42
CA THR A 406 16.09 14.45 5.32
C THR A 406 17.23 15.05 4.50
N LEU A 407 18.46 14.58 4.72
CA LEU A 407 19.61 15.02 3.92
C LEU A 407 19.48 14.61 2.46
N ALA A 408 18.97 13.41 2.18
CA ALA A 408 18.70 12.96 0.81
C ALA A 408 17.68 13.86 0.10
N ILE A 409 16.64 14.32 0.81
CA ILE A 409 15.70 15.32 0.30
C ILE A 409 16.41 16.64 -0.01
N CYS A 410 17.23 17.14 0.92
CA CYS A 410 17.94 18.40 0.72
C CYS A 410 18.89 18.33 -0.47
N ASP A 411 19.62 17.23 -0.64
CA ASP A 411 20.56 17.01 -1.75
C ASP A 411 19.86 17.09 -3.11
N GLN A 412 18.66 16.50 -3.23
CA GLN A 412 17.85 16.57 -4.45
C GLN A 412 17.44 18.01 -4.81
N HIS A 413 17.15 18.87 -3.83
CA HIS A 413 16.65 20.23 -4.06
C HIS A 413 17.75 21.31 -4.17
N MET A 414 18.94 21.06 -3.62
CA MET A 414 20.04 22.03 -3.65
C MET A 414 20.92 21.98 -4.90
N LYS A 415 20.67 21.02 -5.81
CA LYS A 415 21.55 20.55 -6.90
C LYS A 415 22.77 19.81 -6.34
N PRO A 416 22.99 18.52 -6.67
CA PRO A 416 24.05 17.72 -6.07
C PRO A 416 25.41 18.31 -6.41
N ARG A 417 26.14 18.74 -5.38
CA ARG A 417 27.60 18.90 -5.42
C ARG A 417 28.15 17.77 -4.56
N LYS A 418 29.27 17.15 -4.95
CA LYS A 418 30.02 16.24 -4.05
C LYS A 418 30.44 17.04 -2.82
N ASN A 419 29.58 17.11 -1.80
CA ASN A 419 29.73 17.96 -0.63
C ASN A 419 29.54 17.11 0.64
N GLN A 420 29.72 17.76 1.79
CA GLN A 420 29.59 17.16 3.11
C GLN A 420 28.27 16.39 3.31
N VAL A 421 27.16 16.82 2.68
CA VAL A 421 25.85 16.18 2.79
C VAL A 421 25.87 14.77 2.19
N THR A 422 26.39 14.59 0.97
CA THR A 422 26.47 13.27 0.33
C THR A 422 27.36 12.30 1.12
N VAL A 423 28.46 12.80 1.72
CA VAL A 423 29.34 12.00 2.58
C VAL A 423 28.60 11.53 3.83
N VAL A 424 27.88 12.44 4.48
CA VAL A 424 27.13 12.14 5.70
C VAL A 424 25.97 11.17 5.43
N ILE A 425 25.28 11.28 4.28
CA ILE A 425 24.25 10.30 3.85
C ILE A 425 24.85 8.88 3.81
N LYS A 426 26.01 8.71 3.16
CA LYS A 426 26.69 7.41 3.05
C LYS A 426 27.09 6.88 4.43
N ARG A 427 27.67 7.72 5.29
CA ARG A 427 28.03 7.35 6.68
C ARG A 427 26.81 6.94 7.51
N GLY A 428 25.68 7.60 7.30
CA GLY A 428 24.39 7.24 7.90
C GLY A 428 23.83 5.90 7.41
N ILE A 429 23.94 5.61 6.11
CA ILE A 429 23.58 4.30 5.54
C ILE A 429 24.44 3.19 6.16
N VAL A 430 25.75 3.41 6.31
CA VAL A 430 26.65 2.45 6.99
C VAL A 430 26.23 2.25 8.45
N TRP A 431 25.87 3.32 9.17
CA TRP A 431 25.35 3.22 10.54
C TRP A 431 24.07 2.39 10.58
N LEU A 432 23.11 2.63 9.67
CA LEU A 432 21.87 1.85 9.57
C LEU A 432 22.13 0.38 9.26
N GLY A 433 23.14 0.06 8.45
CA GLY A 433 23.53 -1.32 8.17
C GLY A 433 24.15 -2.03 9.38
N ARG A 434 25.01 -1.33 10.14
CA ARG A 434 25.65 -1.87 11.34
C ARG A 434 24.68 -2.08 12.51
N TYR A 435 23.72 -1.17 12.65
CA TYR A 435 22.73 -1.16 13.74
C TYR A 435 21.32 -1.47 13.24
N PHE A 436 21.21 -2.29 12.19
CA PHE A 436 19.93 -2.66 11.61
C PHE A 436 19.13 -3.53 12.58
N SER A 437 17.85 -3.21 12.78
CA SER A 437 16.92 -4.04 13.52
C SER A 437 15.51 -3.91 12.96
N THR A 438 14.71 -4.97 13.10
CA THR A 438 13.26 -4.94 12.79
C THR A 438 12.39 -5.02 14.03
N SER A 439 12.95 -5.43 15.17
CA SER A 439 12.25 -5.67 16.43
C SER A 439 12.58 -4.64 17.51
N SER A 440 13.54 -3.75 17.27
CA SER A 440 13.95 -2.73 18.23
C SER A 440 14.38 -1.43 17.54
N ASN A 441 14.08 -0.30 18.16
CA ASN A 441 14.66 0.99 17.79
C ASN A 441 16.01 1.12 18.49
N ILE A 442 17.10 0.73 17.83
CA ILE A 442 18.44 0.66 18.45
C ILE A 442 18.82 2.01 19.07
N GLN A 443 19.24 1.98 20.34
CA GLN A 443 19.59 3.14 21.18
C GLN A 443 18.44 4.18 21.34
N GLY A 444 17.23 3.86 20.89
CA GLY A 444 16.03 4.66 21.05
C GLY A 444 14.96 3.95 21.87
N SER A 445 13.85 4.64 22.13
CA SER A 445 12.75 4.04 22.90
C SER A 445 11.99 3.00 22.07
N PRO A 446 11.61 1.84 22.65
CA PRO A 446 10.77 0.83 22.00
C PRO A 446 9.37 1.35 21.64
N ARG A 447 8.94 2.47 22.25
CA ARG A 447 7.76 3.26 21.85
C ARG A 447 7.71 3.52 20.35
N TRP A 448 8.87 3.85 19.78
CA TRP A 448 9.02 4.41 18.44
C TRP A 448 9.47 3.36 17.43
N LEU A 449 9.26 2.07 17.70
CA LEU A 449 9.65 0.99 16.80
C LEU A 449 9.02 1.13 15.41
N LEU A 450 7.70 1.30 15.32
CA LEU A 450 7.02 1.42 14.02
C LEU A 450 7.35 2.72 13.31
N TYR A 451 7.56 3.80 14.07
CA TYR A 451 8.10 5.05 13.55
C TYR A 451 9.51 4.85 12.94
N TYR A 452 10.37 4.07 13.61
CA TYR A 452 11.70 3.71 13.10
C TYR A 452 11.60 2.86 11.84
N LEU A 453 10.74 1.83 11.79
CA LEU A 453 10.55 1.03 10.58
C LEU A 453 10.13 1.92 9.41
N TYR A 454 9.12 2.77 9.57
CA TYR A 454 8.77 3.73 8.53
C TYR A 454 9.92 4.71 8.20
N GLY A 455 10.76 5.06 9.18
CA GLY A 455 12.02 5.76 8.95
C GLY A 455 12.97 4.99 8.02
N LEU A 456 13.15 3.68 8.22
CA LEU A 456 13.98 2.83 7.36
C LEU A 456 13.48 2.80 5.92
N GLU A 457 12.16 2.67 5.73
CA GLU A 457 11.55 2.73 4.39
C GLU A 457 11.82 4.08 3.72
N ARG A 458 11.67 5.18 4.46
CA ARG A 458 11.98 6.52 3.94
C ARG A 458 13.46 6.67 3.60
N ALA A 459 14.36 6.23 4.48
CA ALA A 459 15.79 6.32 4.24
C ALA A 459 16.18 5.51 3.00
N GLY A 460 15.74 4.26 2.88
CA GLY A 460 16.02 3.39 1.74
C GLY A 460 15.41 3.94 0.45
N GLY A 461 14.15 4.34 0.49
CA GLY A 461 13.42 4.89 -0.67
C GLY A 461 13.98 6.23 -1.17
N LEU A 462 14.38 7.15 -0.30
CA LEU A 462 14.93 8.46 -0.70
C LEU A 462 16.38 8.39 -1.19
N THR A 463 17.11 7.35 -0.77
CA THR A 463 18.50 7.11 -1.18
C THR A 463 18.63 6.11 -2.31
N ASN A 464 17.52 5.48 -2.73
CA ASN A 464 17.48 4.37 -3.70
C ASN A 464 18.42 3.21 -3.31
N VAL A 465 18.43 2.85 -2.03
CA VAL A 465 19.23 1.75 -1.50
C VAL A 465 18.31 0.60 -1.09
N ASP A 466 18.53 -0.59 -1.65
CA ASP A 466 17.77 -1.79 -1.30
C ASP A 466 18.34 -2.53 -0.07
N LEU A 467 19.60 -2.28 0.28
CA LEU A 467 20.32 -2.97 1.36
C LEU A 467 20.93 -1.99 2.37
N PHE A 468 20.62 -2.15 3.64
CA PHE A 468 21.42 -1.56 4.72
C PHE A 468 22.45 -2.59 5.20
N GLY A 469 23.70 -2.45 4.76
CA GLY A 469 24.71 -3.49 4.97
C GLY A 469 24.26 -4.81 4.32
N PRO A 470 24.27 -5.96 5.03
CA PRO A 470 23.80 -7.23 4.49
C PRO A 470 22.27 -7.40 4.56
N HIS A 471 21.51 -6.36 4.91
CA HIS A 471 20.09 -6.48 5.23
C HIS A 471 19.20 -5.88 4.15
N ASP A 472 18.41 -6.73 3.47
CA ASP A 472 17.24 -6.32 2.70
C ASP A 472 16.19 -5.77 3.67
N TRP A 473 16.17 -4.46 3.81
CA TRP A 473 15.39 -3.77 4.82
C TRP A 473 13.89 -3.97 4.61
N TYR A 474 13.44 -4.01 3.34
CA TYR A 474 12.04 -4.16 3.01
C TYR A 474 11.56 -5.58 3.31
N LYS A 475 12.25 -6.61 2.77
CA LYS A 475 11.82 -8.00 2.98
C LYS A 475 11.82 -8.37 4.46
N LYS A 476 12.84 -7.97 5.21
CA LYS A 476 12.93 -8.23 6.65
C LYS A 476 11.86 -7.47 7.44
N GLY A 477 11.68 -6.18 7.18
CA GLY A 477 10.67 -5.37 7.86
C GLY A 477 9.23 -5.80 7.53
N ALA A 478 8.95 -6.12 6.27
CA ALA A 478 7.63 -6.54 5.82
C ALA A 478 7.26 -7.91 6.42
N LYS A 479 8.20 -8.86 6.44
CA LYS A 479 7.99 -10.13 7.15
C LYS A 479 7.68 -9.91 8.63
N TRP A 480 8.48 -9.08 9.31
CA TRP A 480 8.27 -8.79 10.73
C TRP A 480 6.89 -8.18 10.98
N LEU A 481 6.47 -7.19 10.17
CA LEU A 481 5.16 -6.55 10.28
C LEU A 481 4.01 -7.53 10.04
N VAL A 482 4.10 -8.38 9.02
CA VAL A 482 3.09 -9.41 8.74
C VAL A 482 2.97 -10.41 9.90
N ASP A 483 4.09 -10.80 10.50
CA ASP A 483 4.12 -11.75 11.63
C ASP A 483 3.66 -11.11 12.95
N ASN A 484 3.67 -9.78 13.06
CA ASN A 484 3.29 -9.02 14.26
C ASN A 484 2.00 -8.20 14.12
N GLN A 485 1.19 -8.46 13.08
CA GLN A 485 -0.13 -7.83 12.92
C GLN A 485 -1.14 -8.47 13.88
N ALA A 486 -1.90 -7.65 14.61
CA ALA A 486 -2.98 -8.15 15.45
C ALA A 486 -4.10 -8.79 14.61
N LYS A 487 -4.90 -9.68 15.22
CA LYS A 487 -6.05 -10.33 14.55
C LYS A 487 -7.01 -9.32 13.92
N GLY A 488 -7.18 -8.15 14.55
CA GLY A 488 -8.02 -7.06 14.05
C GLY A 488 -7.42 -6.22 12.93
N GLY A 489 -6.16 -6.43 12.56
CA GLY A 489 -5.47 -5.69 11.50
C GLY A 489 -4.55 -4.56 11.97
N SER A 490 -4.56 -4.21 13.26
CA SER A 490 -3.71 -3.16 13.86
C SER A 490 -2.27 -3.61 14.12
N TRP A 491 -1.41 -2.63 14.39
CA TRP A 491 -0.07 -2.84 14.95
C TRP A 491 0.11 -2.06 16.25
N LYS A 492 0.90 -2.60 17.18
CA LYS A 492 1.22 -2.00 18.47
C LYS A 492 2.72 -1.90 18.71
N THR A 493 3.07 -1.04 19.66
CA THR A 493 4.40 -1.00 20.28
C THR A 493 4.28 -1.28 21.77
N ALA A 494 5.37 -1.11 22.53
CA ALA A 494 5.39 -1.28 23.98
C ALA A 494 4.35 -0.44 24.75
N GLN A 495 3.73 0.55 24.11
CA GLN A 495 2.75 1.44 24.75
C GLN A 495 1.30 1.17 24.32
N GLY A 496 1.09 0.14 23.51
CA GLY A 496 -0.23 -0.29 23.09
C GLY A 496 -0.54 -0.01 21.62
N GLU A 497 -1.80 -0.27 21.28
CA GLU A 497 -2.40 -0.07 19.97
C GLU A 497 -2.84 1.39 19.84
N TYR A 498 -2.25 2.13 18.90
CA TYR A 498 -2.64 3.50 18.57
C TYR A 498 -2.78 3.61 17.06
N ASP A 499 -3.71 4.45 16.58
CA ASP A 499 -3.93 4.65 15.14
C ASP A 499 -2.64 4.99 14.38
N VAL A 500 -1.76 5.80 14.99
CA VAL A 500 -0.47 6.21 14.41
C VAL A 500 0.46 5.02 14.12
N ASN A 501 0.42 3.98 14.95
CA ASN A 501 1.26 2.78 14.80
C ASN A 501 0.86 2.00 13.56
N THR A 502 -0.45 1.81 13.36
CA THR A 502 -1.00 1.20 12.15
C THR A 502 -0.66 2.04 10.91
N CYS A 503 -0.71 3.38 11.00
CA CYS A 503 -0.30 4.25 9.90
C CYS A 503 1.16 4.01 9.47
N PHE A 504 2.10 3.93 10.41
CA PHE A 504 3.51 3.69 10.10
C PHE A 504 3.77 2.30 9.51
N ALA A 505 3.11 1.26 10.03
CA ALA A 505 3.19 -0.09 9.49
C ALA A 505 2.68 -0.15 8.04
N LEU A 506 1.54 0.47 7.76
CA LEU A 506 0.95 0.53 6.42
C LEU A 506 1.84 1.30 5.44
N LEU A 507 2.37 2.46 5.84
CA LEU A 507 3.27 3.26 5.00
C LEU A 507 4.57 2.50 4.66
N PHE A 508 5.09 1.71 5.61
CA PHE A 508 6.22 0.82 5.36
C PHE A 508 5.87 -0.26 4.32
N LEU A 509 4.79 -1.02 4.56
CA LEU A 509 4.39 -2.15 3.71
C LEU A 509 4.09 -1.68 2.27
N ALA A 510 3.48 -0.50 2.13
CA ALA A 510 3.15 0.11 0.85
C ALA A 510 4.33 0.79 0.14
N LYS A 511 5.53 0.84 0.75
CA LYS A 511 6.71 1.57 0.22
C LYS A 511 6.37 3.01 -0.18
N ALA A 512 5.75 3.76 0.73
CA ALA A 512 5.12 5.04 0.43
C ALA A 512 6.06 6.15 -0.12
N THR A 513 7.38 6.00 0.03
CA THR A 513 8.37 7.08 -0.18
C THR A 513 9.15 7.00 -1.50
N GLY A 514 9.36 5.80 -2.06
CA GLY A 514 10.20 5.59 -3.26
C GLY A 514 9.59 6.05 -4.61
N SER A 515 10.39 6.13 -5.67
CA SER A 515 9.95 6.47 -7.04
C SER A 515 9.03 5.42 -7.69
N VAL A 516 8.93 4.23 -7.09
CA VAL A 516 7.91 3.21 -7.35
C VAL A 516 6.59 3.52 -6.60
N THR A 517 6.36 4.80 -6.25
CA THR A 517 5.02 5.31 -5.94
C THR A 517 4.16 5.24 -7.19
N GLY A 518 3.58 4.07 -7.44
CA GLY A 518 2.83 3.80 -8.66
C GLY A 518 2.74 2.33 -9.04
N GLY A 519 3.41 1.41 -8.33
CA GLY A 519 2.94 0.04 -8.32
C GLY A 519 1.55 0.06 -7.69
N GLN A 520 0.48 -0.04 -8.51
CA GLN A 520 -0.85 -0.32 -8.01
C GLN A 520 -0.70 -1.51 -7.04
N ALA A 521 -0.77 -1.26 -5.73
CA ALA A 521 -1.45 -2.22 -4.88
C ALA A 521 -2.77 -2.45 -5.63
N SER A 522 -3.09 -3.71 -5.99
CA SER A 522 -4.35 -4.02 -6.64
C SER A 522 -5.43 -3.32 -5.81
N GLY A 523 -5.98 -2.21 -6.33
CA GLY A 523 -6.70 -1.17 -5.57
C GLY A 523 -8.11 -1.61 -5.20
N ALA A 524 -8.21 -2.86 -4.79
CA ALA A 524 -9.33 -3.73 -5.03
C ALA A 524 -9.37 -4.64 -3.81
N ARG A 525 -10.05 -4.15 -2.77
CA ARG A 525 -10.25 -4.85 -1.51
C ARG A 525 -10.86 -6.22 -1.80
N LEU A 526 -10.09 -7.29 -1.60
CA LEU A 526 -10.47 -8.62 -2.05
C LEU A 526 -10.98 -9.46 -0.88
N PHE A 527 -12.22 -9.92 -0.98
CA PHE A 527 -12.85 -10.85 -0.05
C PHE A 527 -13.07 -12.21 -0.69
N GLY A 528 -13.10 -13.24 0.15
CA GLY A 528 -13.28 -14.63 -0.28
C GLY A 528 -12.01 -15.24 -0.88
N TYR A 529 -12.08 -16.52 -1.21
CA TYR A 529 -10.97 -17.33 -1.69
C TYR A 529 -11.44 -18.35 -2.71
N GLU A 530 -10.50 -18.90 -3.46
CA GLU A 530 -10.74 -20.03 -4.36
C GLU A 530 -10.48 -21.33 -3.63
N ASP A 531 -11.39 -22.29 -3.77
CA ASP A 531 -11.29 -23.60 -3.16
C ASP A 531 -11.84 -24.69 -4.11
N ALA A 532 -10.93 -25.38 -4.80
CA ALA A 532 -10.88 -26.85 -4.80
C ALA A 532 -12.20 -27.60 -4.59
N THR A 533 -12.44 -27.68 -3.29
CA THR A 533 -13.22 -28.70 -2.62
C THR A 533 -14.64 -28.24 -2.36
N LYS A 534 -14.94 -26.96 -2.61
CA LYS A 534 -16.24 -26.33 -2.43
C LYS A 534 -16.98 -26.27 -3.75
N ASP A 535 -18.28 -26.57 -3.74
CA ASP A 535 -19.10 -26.58 -4.96
C ASP A 535 -19.00 -25.27 -5.76
N VAL A 536 -19.03 -24.13 -5.04
CA VAL A 536 -18.88 -22.79 -5.61
C VAL A 536 -17.94 -21.95 -4.75
N SER A 537 -16.94 -21.32 -5.37
CA SER A 537 -16.13 -20.29 -4.72
C SER A 537 -16.73 -18.90 -4.97
N LEU A 538 -16.54 -17.97 -4.03
CA LEU A 538 -16.99 -16.57 -4.16
C LEU A 538 -15.82 -15.62 -3.94
N ARG A 539 -15.64 -14.68 -4.87
CA ARG A 539 -14.74 -13.54 -4.75
C ARG A 539 -15.52 -12.25 -4.82
N ILE A 540 -15.14 -11.30 -3.98
CA ILE A 540 -15.75 -9.97 -3.95
C ILE A 540 -14.63 -8.94 -3.94
N ASN A 541 -14.76 -7.92 -4.76
CA ASN A 541 -13.76 -6.89 -4.94
C ASN A 541 -14.38 -5.50 -4.78
N GLY A 542 -13.69 -4.63 -4.05
CA GLY A 542 -13.95 -3.20 -4.00
C GLY A 542 -14.76 -2.80 -2.77
N ASP A 543 -15.22 -1.55 -2.79
CA ASP A 543 -16.05 -0.97 -1.72
C ASP A 543 -17.32 -0.32 -2.33
N ARG A 544 -17.21 0.29 -3.52
CA ARG A 544 -18.34 0.78 -4.31
C ARG A 544 -17.99 0.95 -5.82
N PRO A 545 -18.72 0.30 -6.76
CA PRO A 545 -19.59 -0.84 -6.50
C PRO A 545 -18.76 -2.06 -6.05
N LEU A 546 -19.36 -2.91 -5.23
CA LEU A 546 -18.82 -4.24 -4.96
C LEU A 546 -18.94 -5.08 -6.23
N ALA A 547 -17.81 -5.52 -6.78
CA ALA A 547 -17.79 -6.50 -7.86
C ALA A 547 -17.71 -7.91 -7.27
N MET A 548 -18.76 -8.71 -7.45
CA MET A 548 -18.87 -10.07 -6.95
C MET A 548 -18.80 -11.04 -8.11
N PHE A 549 -18.06 -12.13 -7.99
CA PHE A 549 -17.90 -13.11 -9.06
C PHE A 549 -17.52 -14.50 -8.53
N ILE A 550 -17.79 -15.50 -9.35
CA ILE A 550 -17.41 -16.91 -9.13
C ILE A 550 -16.08 -17.13 -9.85
N PRO A 551 -14.94 -17.23 -9.14
CA PRO A 551 -13.65 -17.48 -9.79
C PRO A 551 -13.54 -18.91 -10.34
N ARG A 552 -14.28 -19.86 -9.75
CA ARG A 552 -14.32 -21.28 -10.14
C ARG A 552 -15.49 -22.01 -9.48
N PHE A 553 -15.85 -23.13 -10.10
CA PHE A 553 -16.62 -24.21 -9.48
C PHE A 553 -15.69 -25.28 -8.89
N GLY A 554 -16.19 -26.06 -7.93
CA GLY A 554 -15.47 -27.16 -7.31
C GLY A 554 -15.37 -28.37 -8.22
N ASP A 555 -14.32 -29.17 -8.04
CA ASP A 555 -14.04 -30.32 -8.91
C ASP A 555 -15.18 -31.37 -8.83
N LYS A 556 -15.72 -31.60 -7.63
CA LYS A 556 -16.87 -32.51 -7.42
C LYS A 556 -18.16 -32.01 -8.06
N ALA A 557 -18.40 -30.70 -8.03
CA ALA A 557 -19.57 -30.11 -8.66
C ALA A 557 -19.48 -30.18 -10.19
N LEU A 558 -18.28 -29.95 -10.75
CA LEU A 558 -18.00 -30.12 -12.18
C LEU A 558 -18.17 -31.58 -12.62
N ALA A 559 -17.66 -32.54 -11.85
CA ALA A 559 -17.84 -33.96 -12.16
C ALA A 559 -19.32 -34.40 -12.12
N LYS A 560 -20.11 -33.85 -11.17
CA LYS A 560 -21.51 -34.27 -10.96
C LYS A 560 -22.50 -33.57 -11.90
N PHE A 561 -22.34 -32.26 -12.11
CA PHE A 561 -23.31 -31.40 -12.82
C PHE A 561 -22.75 -30.78 -14.11
N GLY A 562 -21.50 -31.08 -14.44
CA GLY A 562 -20.87 -30.67 -15.69
C GLY A 562 -21.35 -31.50 -16.88
N TRP A 563 -20.87 -31.16 -18.07
CA TRP A 563 -21.25 -31.86 -19.29
C TRP A 563 -20.57 -33.23 -19.39
N PRO A 564 -21.30 -34.32 -19.73
CA PRO A 564 -20.70 -35.64 -19.89
C PRO A 564 -19.53 -35.61 -20.88
N GLY A 565 -18.37 -36.11 -20.46
CA GLY A 565 -17.18 -36.25 -21.31
C GLY A 565 -16.31 -34.99 -21.51
N ASP A 566 -16.63 -33.83 -20.91
CA ASP A 566 -15.77 -32.64 -21.01
C ASP A 566 -15.91 -31.65 -19.83
N GLU A 567 -15.01 -31.75 -18.85
CA GLU A 567 -14.95 -30.85 -17.70
C GLU A 567 -14.62 -29.39 -18.07
N LYS A 568 -14.05 -29.12 -19.26
CA LYS A 568 -13.71 -27.75 -19.70
C LYS A 568 -14.94 -26.94 -20.12
N LYS A 569 -16.09 -27.60 -20.30
CA LYS A 569 -17.36 -26.96 -20.69
C LYS A 569 -18.10 -26.27 -19.54
N GLY A 570 -17.76 -26.55 -18.28
CA GLY A 570 -18.40 -25.92 -17.12
C GLY A 570 -19.74 -26.55 -16.73
N LEU A 571 -20.59 -25.83 -15.99
CA LEU A 571 -21.86 -26.30 -15.46
C LEU A 571 -23.05 -25.89 -16.34
N ARG A 572 -24.17 -26.60 -16.22
CA ARG A 572 -25.48 -26.22 -16.81
C ARG A 572 -26.20 -25.21 -15.92
N VAL A 573 -25.71 -23.97 -15.90
CA VAL A 573 -26.24 -22.92 -15.02
C VAL A 573 -27.55 -22.35 -15.58
N LEU A 574 -28.58 -22.28 -14.74
CA LEU A 574 -29.84 -21.59 -15.03
C LEU A 574 -29.81 -20.15 -14.52
N LYS A 575 -29.35 -19.98 -13.27
CA LYS A 575 -29.36 -18.69 -12.59
C LYS A 575 -28.34 -18.65 -11.46
N VAL A 576 -27.71 -17.50 -11.29
CA VAL A 576 -26.80 -17.18 -10.17
C VAL A 576 -27.40 -16.03 -9.37
N GLU A 577 -27.56 -16.22 -8.06
CA GLU A 577 -28.03 -15.19 -7.14
C GLU A 577 -26.97 -14.86 -6.11
N TYR A 578 -26.69 -13.58 -5.96
CA TYR A 578 -25.89 -13.07 -4.85
C TYR A 578 -26.83 -12.68 -3.72
N LEU A 579 -26.64 -13.26 -2.54
CA LEU A 579 -27.47 -13.00 -1.37
C LEU A 579 -26.65 -12.29 -0.29
N ALA A 580 -27.24 -11.27 0.33
CA ALA A 580 -26.66 -10.59 1.48
C ALA A 580 -27.51 -10.78 2.74
N ALA A 581 -26.87 -11.01 3.88
CA ALA A 581 -27.50 -11.15 5.18
C ALA A 581 -26.76 -10.37 6.27
N PRO A 582 -27.42 -10.03 7.39
CA PRO A 582 -26.77 -9.40 8.53
C PRO A 582 -25.87 -10.37 9.32
N ALA A 583 -26.12 -11.68 9.24
CA ALA A 583 -25.43 -12.70 10.03
C ALA A 583 -24.90 -13.86 9.17
N LYS A 584 -23.89 -14.57 9.71
CA LYS A 584 -23.17 -15.65 9.00
C LYS A 584 -24.05 -16.83 8.64
N ASP A 585 -25.09 -17.10 9.44
CA ASP A 585 -26.06 -18.17 9.21
C ASP A 585 -26.97 -17.90 8.01
N MET A 586 -26.87 -16.72 7.40
CA MET A 586 -27.65 -16.28 6.25
C MET A 586 -29.16 -16.23 6.51
N LYS A 587 -29.60 -16.18 7.78
CA LYS A 587 -31.01 -15.93 8.10
C LYS A 587 -31.39 -14.50 7.72
N GLY A 588 -32.56 -14.34 7.09
CA GLY A 588 -33.02 -13.05 6.55
C GLY A 588 -32.18 -12.56 5.36
N ALA A 589 -31.60 -13.47 4.58
CA ALA A 589 -30.84 -13.10 3.39
C ALA A 589 -31.75 -12.57 2.29
N GLU A 590 -31.36 -11.45 1.68
CA GLU A 590 -32.02 -10.84 0.53
C GLU A 590 -31.18 -11.08 -0.74
N VAL A 591 -31.84 -11.30 -1.88
CA VAL A 591 -31.16 -11.35 -3.18
C VAL A 591 -30.80 -9.93 -3.58
N ILE A 592 -29.50 -9.64 -3.67
CA ILE A 592 -28.99 -8.32 -4.02
C ILE A 592 -28.71 -8.18 -5.51
N GLU A 593 -28.37 -9.28 -6.20
CA GLU A 593 -28.14 -9.31 -7.65
C GLU A 593 -28.49 -10.69 -8.20
N THR A 594 -28.93 -10.74 -9.45
CA THR A 594 -29.20 -11.97 -10.20
C THR A 594 -28.53 -11.92 -11.57
N VAL A 595 -27.80 -12.98 -11.92
CA VAL A 595 -27.22 -13.19 -13.25
C VAL A 595 -27.87 -14.43 -13.86
N GLY A 596 -28.61 -14.25 -14.96
CA GLY A 596 -29.20 -15.36 -15.72
C GLY A 596 -28.17 -16.01 -16.65
N TRP A 597 -28.43 -17.27 -17.04
CA TRP A 597 -27.65 -17.98 -18.05
C TRP A 597 -28.54 -18.97 -18.80
N ASP A 598 -28.24 -19.24 -20.07
CA ASP A 598 -28.94 -20.29 -20.81
C ASP A 598 -28.35 -21.66 -20.43
N ALA A 599 -29.15 -22.49 -19.77
CA ALA A 599 -28.72 -23.83 -19.36
C ALA A 599 -28.45 -24.78 -20.54
N LYS A 600 -28.84 -24.40 -21.77
CA LYS A 600 -28.47 -25.10 -23.00
C LYS A 600 -27.05 -24.76 -23.46
N GLU A 601 -26.45 -23.69 -22.94
CA GLU A 601 -25.09 -23.28 -23.26
C GLU A 601 -24.11 -23.60 -22.13
N PRO A 602 -22.93 -24.17 -22.43
CA PRO A 602 -21.93 -24.44 -21.40
C PRO A 602 -21.43 -23.15 -20.74
N SER A 603 -21.38 -23.10 -19.41
CA SER A 603 -20.91 -21.91 -18.69
C SER A 603 -19.42 -21.59 -18.94
N GLY A 604 -18.63 -22.57 -19.37
CA GLY A 604 -17.19 -22.44 -19.55
C GLY A 604 -16.50 -21.86 -18.31
N ARG A 605 -15.68 -20.81 -18.53
CA ARG A 605 -15.01 -20.03 -17.47
C ARG A 605 -15.72 -18.72 -17.13
N ASN A 606 -17.03 -18.60 -17.43
CA ASN A 606 -17.76 -17.38 -17.12
C ASN A 606 -17.75 -17.11 -15.60
N PRO A 607 -17.33 -15.91 -15.16
CA PRO A 607 -17.25 -15.59 -13.75
C PRO A 607 -18.60 -15.21 -13.13
N PHE A 608 -19.68 -15.11 -13.91
CA PHE A 608 -21.02 -14.68 -13.49
C PHE A 608 -20.99 -13.35 -12.71
N ALA A 609 -20.15 -12.41 -13.15
CA ALA A 609 -19.87 -11.21 -12.39
C ALA A 609 -21.10 -10.31 -12.21
N ALA A 610 -21.33 -9.85 -11.00
CA ALA A 610 -22.35 -8.88 -10.63
C ALA A 610 -21.73 -7.67 -9.91
N ARG A 611 -22.41 -6.52 -9.95
CA ARG A 611 -21.99 -5.30 -9.26
C ARG A 611 -23.11 -4.77 -8.39
N HIS A 612 -22.85 -4.55 -7.10
CA HIS A 612 -23.85 -4.05 -6.16
C HIS A 612 -23.35 -2.85 -5.35
N THR A 613 -24.24 -1.90 -5.05
CA THR A 613 -23.94 -0.76 -4.16
C THR A 613 -24.96 -0.69 -3.04
N PHE A 614 -24.50 -0.87 -1.80
CA PHE A 614 -25.35 -0.69 -0.63
C PHE A 614 -25.61 0.79 -0.34
N ALA A 615 -26.83 1.12 0.09
CA ALA A 615 -27.21 2.47 0.50
C ALA A 615 -26.44 2.97 1.74
N HIS A 616 -26.08 2.05 2.65
CA HIS A 616 -25.44 2.38 3.92
C HIS A 616 -24.20 1.51 4.19
N PRO A 617 -23.15 2.08 4.83
CA PRO A 617 -21.94 1.33 5.16
C PRO A 617 -22.24 0.32 6.26
N GLY A 618 -21.57 -0.83 6.22
CA GLY A 618 -21.81 -1.87 7.21
C GLY A 618 -21.19 -3.21 6.85
N ALA A 619 -21.05 -4.06 7.87
CA ALA A 619 -20.66 -5.44 7.69
C ALA A 619 -21.89 -6.29 7.31
N ARG A 620 -21.74 -7.12 6.28
CA ARG A 620 -22.74 -8.04 5.76
C ARG A 620 -22.07 -9.37 5.43
N TRP A 621 -22.84 -10.44 5.43
CA TRP A 621 -22.42 -11.73 4.91
C TRP A 621 -23.01 -11.93 3.53
N ILE A 622 -22.16 -12.19 2.55
CA ILE A 622 -22.56 -12.41 1.17
C ILE A 622 -22.26 -13.85 0.78
N ARG A 623 -23.20 -14.52 0.14
CA ARG A 623 -22.98 -15.84 -0.48
C ARG A 623 -23.54 -15.85 -1.88
N VAL A 624 -23.08 -16.79 -2.69
CA VAL A 624 -23.68 -17.05 -4.00
C VAL A 624 -24.48 -18.35 -3.95
N ARG A 625 -25.66 -18.33 -4.59
CA ARG A 625 -26.51 -19.50 -4.85
C ARG A 625 -26.58 -19.69 -6.35
N VAL A 626 -26.12 -20.84 -6.82
CA VAL A 626 -26.14 -21.20 -8.24
C VAL A 626 -27.17 -22.30 -8.42
N THR A 627 -28.13 -22.06 -9.31
CA THR A 627 -29.12 -23.06 -9.70
C THR A 627 -28.65 -23.72 -10.99
N VAL A 628 -28.43 -25.03 -10.94
CA VAL A 628 -27.98 -25.84 -12.09
C VAL A 628 -29.03 -26.87 -12.49
N ALA A 629 -29.07 -27.22 -13.77
CA ALA A 629 -29.88 -28.33 -14.27
C ALA A 629 -29.15 -29.67 -14.02
N LEU A 630 -29.88 -30.72 -13.64
CA LEU A 630 -29.29 -32.00 -13.26
C LEU A 630 -28.76 -32.84 -14.44
N HIS A 631 -29.43 -32.89 -15.60
CA HIS A 631 -28.95 -33.32 -16.94
C HIS A 631 -30.11 -33.22 -17.96
N ALA A 632 -29.84 -33.41 -19.25
CA ALA A 632 -30.85 -33.50 -20.31
C ALA A 632 -30.84 -34.91 -20.91
N LEU A 633 -32.04 -35.49 -21.09
CA LEU A 633 -32.39 -36.73 -21.82
C LEU A 633 -32.65 -38.01 -20.98
N ASP A 634 -33.53 -37.93 -19.98
CA ASP A 634 -34.50 -39.01 -19.68
C ASP A 634 -35.82 -38.35 -19.27
N ALA A 635 -36.93 -38.78 -19.88
CA ALA A 635 -38.21 -38.07 -19.86
C ALA A 635 -38.86 -37.97 -18.47
N GLU A 636 -38.41 -38.74 -17.49
CA GLU A 636 -38.95 -38.75 -16.11
C GLU A 636 -38.36 -37.68 -15.17
N GLU A 637 -37.21 -37.08 -15.49
CA GLU A 637 -36.54 -36.09 -14.61
C GLU A 637 -36.22 -34.73 -15.27
N ALA A 638 -36.65 -34.52 -16.53
CA ALA A 638 -36.47 -33.27 -17.24
C ALA A 638 -37.11 -32.09 -16.47
N GLY A 639 -36.29 -31.15 -16.00
CA GLY A 639 -36.73 -29.97 -15.24
C GLY A 639 -36.29 -29.93 -13.77
N LYS A 640 -35.68 -30.99 -13.23
CA LYS A 640 -35.15 -30.98 -11.86
C LYS A 640 -33.87 -30.12 -11.77
N THR A 641 -33.86 -29.22 -10.77
CA THR A 641 -32.74 -28.29 -10.51
C THR A 641 -32.04 -28.60 -9.20
N GLN A 642 -30.74 -28.35 -9.12
CA GLN A 642 -29.97 -28.40 -7.88
C GLN A 642 -29.43 -27.01 -7.53
N GLN A 643 -29.43 -26.68 -6.24
CA GLN A 643 -28.76 -25.49 -5.73
C GLN A 643 -27.38 -25.84 -5.20
N LEU A 644 -26.38 -25.07 -5.65
CA LEU A 644 -25.01 -25.08 -5.16
C LEU A 644 -24.72 -23.77 -4.44
N LEU A 645 -24.05 -23.85 -3.30
CA LEU A 645 -23.87 -22.73 -2.40
C LEU A 645 -22.39 -22.50 -2.12
N SER A 646 -21.97 -21.24 -2.09
CA SER A 646 -20.67 -20.90 -1.54
C SER A 646 -20.70 -20.81 -0.02
N ASP A 647 -19.52 -20.91 0.61
CA ASP A 647 -19.34 -20.43 1.97
C ASP A 647 -19.70 -18.91 2.03
N PRO A 648 -20.35 -18.44 3.11
CA PRO A 648 -20.57 -17.02 3.32
C PRO A 648 -19.26 -16.24 3.49
N VAL A 649 -19.12 -15.14 2.76
CA VAL A 649 -18.00 -14.20 2.83
C VAL A 649 -18.44 -12.94 3.56
N ARG A 650 -17.74 -12.58 4.63
CA ARG A 650 -18.00 -11.31 5.33
C ARG A 650 -17.40 -10.16 4.53
N VAL A 651 -18.24 -9.19 4.16
CA VAL A 651 -17.86 -7.96 3.47
C VAL A 651 -18.22 -6.78 4.35
N THR A 652 -17.35 -5.80 4.44
CA THR A 652 -17.66 -4.52 5.11
C THR A 652 -17.55 -3.40 4.09
N THR A 653 -18.62 -2.67 3.82
CA THR A 653 -18.55 -1.47 2.98
C THR A 653 -18.39 -0.22 3.83
N TRP A 654 -17.46 0.65 3.43
CA TRP A 654 -17.17 1.95 4.04
C TRP A 654 -17.41 3.13 3.09
N ASP A 655 -17.49 2.86 1.78
CA ASP A 655 -17.63 3.90 0.78
C ASP A 655 -19.10 4.27 0.53
N VAL A 656 -19.56 5.31 1.23
CA VAL A 656 -20.89 5.90 1.03
C VAL A 656 -20.78 7.41 0.79
N VAL A 657 -21.32 7.82 -0.35
CA VAL A 657 -21.45 9.20 -0.83
C VAL A 657 -22.88 9.69 -0.53
N GLY A 658 -23.05 10.93 -0.07
CA GLY A 658 -24.35 11.51 0.31
C GLY A 658 -24.36 12.01 1.76
N GLU A 659 -25.24 11.44 2.59
CA GLU A 659 -25.44 11.80 4.01
C GLU A 659 -24.12 11.86 4.79
N TYR A 660 -23.24 10.87 4.61
CA TYR A 660 -21.95 10.83 5.30
C TYR A 660 -21.00 11.94 4.87
N LEU A 661 -21.00 12.33 3.59
CA LEU A 661 -20.18 13.45 3.13
C LEU A 661 -20.64 14.76 3.78
N ALA A 662 -21.96 14.94 3.96
CA ALA A 662 -22.51 16.10 4.67
C ALA A 662 -22.06 16.16 6.15
N TYR A 663 -21.85 15.01 6.81
CA TYR A 663 -21.27 15.00 8.16
C TYR A 663 -19.84 15.56 8.21
N GLY A 664 -19.05 15.41 7.16
CA GLY A 664 -17.72 16.03 7.05
C GLY A 664 -17.77 17.57 7.03
N ASP A 665 -18.89 18.14 6.57
CA ASP A 665 -19.15 19.58 6.58
C ASP A 665 -19.92 20.03 7.82
N ALA A 666 -20.33 19.13 8.72
CA ALA A 666 -21.19 19.44 9.87
C ALA A 666 -20.59 20.55 10.76
N ALA A 667 -19.27 20.57 10.91
CA ALA A 667 -18.57 21.63 11.64
C ALA A 667 -18.85 23.04 11.08
N SER A 668 -19.03 23.20 9.77
CA SER A 668 -19.38 24.51 9.18
C SER A 668 -20.82 24.95 9.46
N HIS A 669 -21.68 24.02 9.91
CA HIS A 669 -23.08 24.24 10.23
C HIS A 669 -23.32 24.36 11.75
N ASN A 670 -22.40 23.86 12.58
CA ASN A 670 -22.51 23.88 14.03
C ASN A 670 -22.17 25.26 14.60
N LEU A 671 -23.20 25.94 15.11
CA LEU A 671 -23.14 27.29 15.67
C LEU A 671 -22.37 27.38 17.00
N LEU A 672 -22.01 26.25 17.60
CA LEU A 672 -21.26 26.20 18.85
C LEU A 672 -19.73 26.26 18.66
N ILE A 673 -19.21 25.96 17.46
CA ILE A 673 -17.75 25.82 17.24
C ILE A 673 -16.99 27.14 17.42
N THR A 674 -17.62 28.28 17.16
CA THR A 674 -17.01 29.60 17.34
C THR A 674 -17.25 30.20 18.73
N ARG A 675 -17.81 29.41 19.66
CA ARG A 675 -18.21 29.86 20.99
C ARG A 675 -17.32 29.27 22.08
N SER A 676 -17.28 29.94 23.23
CA SER A 676 -16.66 29.35 24.41
C SER A 676 -17.55 28.23 24.94
N THR A 677 -16.97 27.05 25.14
CA THR A 677 -17.66 25.89 25.74
C THR A 677 -17.29 25.69 27.20
N SER A 678 -16.50 26.59 27.79
CA SER A 678 -15.96 26.44 29.15
C SER A 678 -17.02 26.40 30.25
N ALA A 679 -18.21 26.94 29.99
CA ALA A 679 -19.35 26.93 30.93
C ALA A 679 -20.23 25.67 30.83
N ALA A 680 -19.79 24.64 30.09
CA ALA A 680 -20.49 23.36 30.06
C ALA A 680 -20.35 22.59 31.39
N THR A 681 -21.47 22.03 31.85
CA THR A 681 -21.61 21.31 33.13
C THR A 681 -22.41 20.03 32.91
N ALA A 682 -22.25 19.03 33.77
CA ALA A 682 -22.96 17.75 33.68
C ALA A 682 -23.21 17.15 35.06
N SER A 683 -24.09 16.15 35.13
CA SER A 683 -24.37 15.34 36.33
C SER A 683 -23.11 14.66 36.88
N SER A 684 -22.33 14.04 36.00
CA SER A 684 -21.03 13.45 36.30
C SER A 684 -20.13 13.41 35.07
N GLU A 685 -18.82 13.27 35.28
CA GLU A 685 -17.84 13.09 34.22
C GLU A 685 -16.99 11.84 34.48
N TYR A 686 -16.78 11.04 33.44
CA TYR A 686 -15.83 9.93 33.46
C TYR A 686 -14.38 10.41 33.59
N GLY A 687 -14.05 11.56 32.99
CA GLY A 687 -12.74 12.20 33.07
C GLY A 687 -11.86 12.00 31.82
N GLY A 688 -10.67 12.61 31.84
CA GLY A 688 -9.73 12.61 30.71
C GLY A 688 -10.30 13.33 29.49
N ILE A 689 -10.46 12.62 28.38
CA ILE A 689 -11.06 13.14 27.14
C ILE A 689 -12.59 13.16 27.16
N TRP A 690 -13.21 12.61 28.22
CA TRP A 690 -14.65 12.48 28.37
C TRP A 690 -15.18 13.48 29.41
N ARG A 691 -15.47 14.70 28.98
CA ARG A 691 -15.86 15.86 29.82
C ARG A 691 -16.98 16.68 29.16
N ALA A 692 -17.80 17.38 29.94
CA ALA A 692 -18.95 18.13 29.44
C ALA A 692 -18.58 19.10 28.30
N VAL A 693 -17.50 19.86 28.48
CA VAL A 693 -17.00 20.85 27.50
C VAL A 693 -16.69 20.24 26.13
N ARG A 694 -16.32 18.96 26.08
CA ARG A 694 -15.92 18.26 24.85
C ARG A 694 -17.10 17.83 24.00
N ALA A 695 -18.29 17.70 24.58
CA ALA A 695 -19.49 17.40 23.78
C ALA A 695 -19.90 18.58 22.87
N PHE A 696 -19.35 19.78 23.09
CA PHE A 696 -19.73 21.00 22.37
C PHE A 696 -18.59 21.59 21.53
N ASP A 697 -17.42 20.94 21.47
CA ASP A 697 -16.23 21.47 20.76
C ASP A 697 -16.18 21.09 19.26
N GLY A 698 -17.20 20.37 18.80
CA GLY A 698 -17.37 19.92 17.41
C GLY A 698 -16.53 18.72 17.01
N LEU A 699 -15.86 18.03 17.95
CA LEU A 699 -15.01 16.87 17.66
C LEU A 699 -15.63 15.56 18.18
N GLN A 700 -15.99 14.65 17.28
CA GLN A 700 -16.61 13.37 17.68
C GLN A 700 -15.65 12.35 18.30
N SER A 701 -14.35 12.58 18.14
CA SER A 701 -13.29 11.77 18.75
C SER A 701 -13.19 11.95 20.27
N VAL A 702 -13.81 12.98 20.81
CA VAL A 702 -13.93 13.28 22.24
C VAL A 702 -15.41 13.51 22.56
N GLY A 703 -15.76 13.83 23.80
CA GLY A 703 -17.15 14.13 24.13
C GLY A 703 -17.38 14.12 25.63
N TRP A 704 -18.64 13.97 26.03
CA TRP A 704 -19.03 13.76 27.41
C TRP A 704 -19.47 12.31 27.63
N LEU A 705 -19.05 11.73 28.76
CA LEU A 705 -19.47 10.43 29.22
C LEU A 705 -19.63 10.49 30.74
N THR A 706 -20.70 9.90 31.27
CA THR A 706 -20.93 9.81 32.71
C THR A 706 -20.10 8.72 33.38
N LYS A 707 -20.02 8.80 34.71
CA LYS A 707 -19.60 7.66 35.54
C LYS A 707 -20.65 6.55 35.46
N ASP A 708 -20.23 5.32 35.71
CA ASP A 708 -21.12 4.14 35.62
C ASP A 708 -22.23 4.10 36.67
N ASN A 709 -22.10 4.88 37.75
CA ASN A 709 -23.05 4.97 38.85
C ASN A 709 -23.93 6.23 38.81
N ASP A 710 -23.93 6.98 37.70
CA ASP A 710 -24.79 8.15 37.53
C ASP A 710 -26.24 7.72 37.28
N ALA A 711 -27.11 7.96 38.26
CA ALA A 711 -28.52 7.54 38.22
C ALA A 711 -29.39 8.46 37.35
N GLU A 712 -29.02 9.74 37.20
CA GLU A 712 -29.80 10.74 36.47
C GLU A 712 -28.90 11.55 35.53
N PRO A 713 -28.43 10.95 34.41
CA PRO A 713 -27.47 11.60 33.54
C PRO A 713 -28.03 12.86 32.87
N TRP A 714 -27.32 13.99 32.96
CA TRP A 714 -27.64 15.21 32.22
C TRP A 714 -26.40 16.01 31.85
N ILE A 715 -26.49 16.77 30.76
CA ILE A 715 -25.47 17.73 30.32
C ILE A 715 -26.10 19.08 29.99
N ARG A 716 -25.38 20.17 30.25
CA ARG A 716 -25.81 21.54 29.96
C ARG A 716 -24.64 22.38 29.45
N ILE A 717 -24.93 23.30 28.53
CA ILE A 717 -24.03 24.41 28.22
C ILE A 717 -24.78 25.74 28.41
N ASP A 718 -24.14 26.67 29.11
CA ASP A 718 -24.54 28.08 29.19
C ASP A 718 -23.66 28.87 28.20
N LEU A 719 -24.28 29.68 27.35
CA LEU A 719 -23.62 30.43 26.28
C LEU A 719 -23.38 31.88 26.70
N ASP A 720 -22.22 32.41 26.32
CA ASP A 720 -21.84 33.81 26.55
C ASP A 720 -22.76 34.79 25.80
N ARG A 721 -23.25 34.39 24.63
CA ARG A 721 -24.21 35.14 23.82
C ARG A 721 -25.34 34.23 23.32
N PRO A 722 -26.57 34.76 23.15
CA PRO A 722 -27.66 34.01 22.55
C PRO A 722 -27.29 33.45 21.17
N VAL A 723 -27.67 32.21 20.91
CA VAL A 723 -27.59 31.58 19.58
C VAL A 723 -29.01 31.34 19.08
N ARG A 724 -29.28 31.69 17.83
CA ARG A 724 -30.53 31.35 17.14
C ARG A 724 -30.32 30.03 16.41
N PHE A 725 -31.14 29.03 16.70
CA PHE A 725 -31.06 27.71 16.05
C PHE A 725 -32.44 27.16 15.73
N ASP A 726 -32.52 26.27 14.75
CA ASP A 726 -33.78 25.59 14.41
C ASP A 726 -33.62 24.08 14.22
N THR A 727 -32.42 23.55 14.44
CA THR A 727 -32.13 22.12 14.37
C THR A 727 -31.13 21.75 15.46
N LEU A 728 -31.46 20.74 16.27
CA LEU A 728 -30.56 20.12 17.24
C LEU A 728 -30.04 18.81 16.65
N VAL A 729 -28.72 18.62 16.66
CA VAL A 729 -28.10 17.37 16.18
C VAL A 729 -27.31 16.72 17.30
N LEU A 730 -27.55 15.43 17.55
CA LEU A 730 -26.96 14.67 18.66
C LEU A 730 -26.25 13.43 18.13
N SER A 731 -25.05 13.18 18.65
CA SER A 731 -24.25 11.99 18.32
C SER A 731 -23.90 11.17 19.58
N HIS A 732 -24.10 9.86 19.51
CA HIS A 732 -23.68 8.96 20.58
C HIS A 732 -22.17 8.95 20.78
N THR A 733 -21.73 8.72 22.02
CA THR A 733 -20.32 8.43 22.29
C THR A 733 -19.90 7.12 21.62
N ARG A 734 -18.85 7.19 20.80
CA ARG A 734 -18.18 6.01 20.25
C ARG A 734 -17.05 5.57 21.19
N SER A 735 -17.41 5.06 22.36
CA SER A 735 -16.43 4.61 23.36
C SER A 735 -15.79 3.26 22.99
N ALA A 736 -14.76 2.83 23.74
CA ALA A 736 -14.02 1.59 23.46
C ALA A 736 -14.91 0.35 23.62
N SER A 737 -14.46 -0.81 23.12
CA SER A 737 -15.25 -2.04 22.95
C SER A 737 -16.06 -2.53 24.16
N LYS A 738 -15.80 -2.02 25.37
CA LYS A 738 -16.49 -2.37 26.63
C LYS A 738 -17.64 -1.44 27.04
N ARG A 739 -17.77 -0.23 26.48
CA ARG A 739 -18.82 0.76 26.83
C ARG A 739 -19.85 0.87 25.72
N LYS A 740 -20.83 -0.04 25.73
CA LYS A 740 -21.83 -0.20 24.66
C LYS A 740 -23.21 0.38 25.00
N SER A 741 -23.41 0.86 26.23
CA SER A 741 -24.68 1.51 26.60
C SER A 741 -24.96 2.73 25.73
N ARG A 742 -26.24 2.94 25.39
CA ARG A 742 -26.69 4.01 24.50
C ARG A 742 -27.87 4.76 25.11
N ILE A 743 -27.98 6.03 24.77
CA ILE A 743 -29.13 6.86 25.15
C ILE A 743 -30.27 6.54 24.18
N ARG A 744 -31.49 6.32 24.67
CA ARG A 744 -32.68 6.10 23.83
C ARG A 744 -33.56 7.34 23.78
N LYS A 745 -33.75 8.02 24.92
CA LYS A 745 -34.60 9.22 25.02
C LYS A 745 -33.92 10.35 25.74
N VAL A 746 -34.07 11.57 25.21
CA VAL A 746 -33.48 12.80 25.74
C VAL A 746 -34.53 13.88 25.86
N LYS A 747 -34.69 14.47 27.05
CA LYS A 747 -35.49 15.69 27.24
C LYS A 747 -34.63 16.91 26.98
N VAL A 748 -35.13 17.86 26.18
CA VAL A 748 -34.44 19.10 25.86
C VAL A 748 -35.09 20.27 26.58
N THR A 749 -34.31 20.98 27.40
CA THR A 749 -34.73 22.21 28.08
C THR A 749 -33.84 23.36 27.65
N ILE A 750 -34.42 24.47 27.18
CA ILE A 750 -33.68 25.69 26.84
C ILE A 750 -33.96 26.81 27.85
N ASN A 751 -33.01 27.74 27.99
CA ASN A 751 -33.10 28.92 28.85
C ASN A 751 -33.54 28.55 30.29
N ARG A 752 -33.06 27.40 30.77
CA ARG A 752 -33.26 26.80 32.11
C ARG A 752 -34.69 26.40 32.49
N ARG A 753 -35.72 26.84 31.78
CA ARG A 753 -37.13 26.58 32.14
C ARG A 753 -38.00 26.08 30.98
N ASN A 754 -37.62 26.34 29.74
CA ASN A 754 -38.48 26.07 28.59
C ASN A 754 -38.19 24.67 28.03
N VAL A 755 -39.03 23.70 28.38
CA VAL A 755 -38.97 22.34 27.81
C VAL A 755 -39.41 22.40 26.35
N LEU A 756 -38.53 21.97 25.43
CA LEU A 756 -38.85 21.91 24.00
C LEU A 756 -39.50 20.59 23.60
N GLY A 757 -39.19 19.50 24.30
CA GLY A 757 -39.73 18.17 24.01
C GLY A 757 -38.78 17.03 24.39
N VAL A 758 -39.15 15.82 24.00
CA VAL A 758 -38.37 14.59 24.16
C VAL A 758 -37.99 14.05 22.78
N ILE A 759 -36.73 13.64 22.62
CA ILE A 759 -36.17 13.12 21.38
C ILE A 759 -35.92 11.62 21.53
N ASP A 760 -36.42 10.84 20.58
CA ASP A 760 -35.98 9.46 20.37
C ASP A 760 -34.66 9.45 19.58
N MET A 761 -33.63 8.83 20.17
CA MET A 761 -32.29 8.77 19.60
C MET A 761 -32.20 7.71 18.50
N VAL A 762 -31.51 8.06 17.41
CA VAL A 762 -31.12 7.10 16.37
C VAL A 762 -30.06 6.17 16.93
N MET A 763 -30.41 4.90 17.11
CA MET A 763 -29.55 3.89 17.74
C MET A 763 -28.38 3.41 16.87
N ASP A 764 -28.38 3.74 15.57
CA ASP A 764 -27.25 3.45 14.70
C ASP A 764 -26.12 4.45 14.95
N ASP A 765 -25.03 3.99 15.59
CA ASP A 765 -23.81 4.77 15.83
C ASP A 765 -23.18 5.36 14.57
N ARG A 766 -23.58 4.92 13.38
CA ARG A 766 -23.15 5.47 12.09
C ARG A 766 -24.03 6.60 11.58
N ARG A 767 -25.01 7.07 12.34
CA ARG A 767 -25.91 8.17 11.96
C ARG A 767 -26.05 9.15 13.11
N LYS A 768 -26.34 10.40 12.79
CA LYS A 768 -26.66 11.44 13.77
C LYS A 768 -28.17 11.45 14.02
N THR A 769 -28.58 11.78 15.24
CA THR A 769 -29.98 12.12 15.53
C THR A 769 -30.21 13.58 15.14
N VAL A 770 -31.07 13.84 14.16
CA VAL A 770 -31.38 15.20 13.69
C VAL A 770 -32.80 15.54 14.12
N TRP A 771 -32.94 16.58 14.94
CA TRP A 771 -34.22 17.03 15.47
C TRP A 771 -34.54 18.46 15.02
N PRO A 772 -35.35 18.64 13.96
CA PRO A 772 -35.76 19.95 13.48
C PRO A 772 -36.83 20.55 14.39
N LEU A 773 -36.71 21.84 14.68
CA LEU A 773 -37.73 22.61 15.39
C LEU A 773 -38.75 23.19 14.40
N PRO A 774 -40.03 23.30 14.80
CA PRO A 774 -41.06 23.94 13.98
C PRO A 774 -40.72 25.40 13.63
N LYS A 775 -40.11 26.13 14.58
CA LYS A 775 -39.66 27.52 14.42
C LYS A 775 -38.30 27.73 15.09
N PRO A 776 -37.42 28.60 14.55
CA PRO A 776 -36.17 28.94 15.20
C PRO A 776 -36.36 29.46 16.63
N LYS A 777 -35.45 29.11 17.54
CA LYS A 777 -35.43 29.54 18.94
C LYS A 777 -34.12 30.23 19.28
N ASN A 778 -34.20 31.24 20.15
CA ASN A 778 -33.03 31.87 20.75
C ASN A 778 -32.68 31.17 22.06
N VAL A 779 -31.43 30.76 22.21
CA VAL A 779 -30.95 30.02 23.37
C VAL A 779 -29.71 30.65 23.98
N ARG A 780 -29.73 30.86 25.30
CA ARG A 780 -28.56 31.16 26.14
C ARG A 780 -28.13 29.97 27.00
N SER A 781 -28.98 28.96 27.13
CA SER A 781 -28.70 27.76 27.93
C SER A 781 -29.43 26.59 27.33
N ILE A 782 -28.76 25.46 27.10
CA ILE A 782 -29.41 24.21 26.66
C ILE A 782 -28.99 23.08 27.59
N ARG A 783 -29.97 22.36 28.12
CA ARG A 783 -29.82 21.17 28.97
C ARG A 783 -30.48 19.98 28.30
N LEU A 784 -29.76 18.85 28.32
CA LEU A 784 -30.18 17.55 27.82
C LEU A 784 -30.24 16.58 29.00
N ASP A 785 -31.43 16.15 29.37
CA ASP A 785 -31.62 15.12 30.41
C ASP A 785 -31.85 13.75 29.75
N VAL A 786 -31.07 12.74 30.15
CA VAL A 786 -31.22 11.37 29.66
C VAL A 786 -32.37 10.71 30.40
N LEU A 787 -33.42 10.33 29.67
CA LEU A 787 -34.62 9.71 30.25
C LEU A 787 -34.61 8.19 30.16
N GLU A 788 -34.08 7.64 29.07
CA GLU A 788 -34.06 6.19 28.82
C GLU A 788 -32.71 5.81 28.22
N THR A 789 -32.16 4.67 28.66
CA THR A 789 -30.92 4.10 28.11
C THR A 789 -31.12 2.64 27.71
N GLN A 790 -30.41 2.20 26.68
CA GLN A 790 -30.21 0.79 26.37
C GLN A 790 -28.87 0.37 27.00
N VAL A 791 -28.93 -0.36 28.11
CA VAL A 791 -27.73 -0.77 28.83
C VAL A 791 -27.10 -1.99 28.17
N GLN A 792 -25.80 -1.89 27.87
CA GLN A 792 -25.00 -3.02 27.41
C GLN A 792 -23.56 -2.91 27.93
N GLY A 793 -23.20 -3.80 28.86
CA GLY A 793 -21.91 -3.75 29.55
C GLY A 793 -21.87 -2.62 30.58
N LEU A 794 -20.86 -1.75 30.48
CA LEU A 794 -20.70 -0.60 31.37
C LEU A 794 -21.82 0.43 31.15
N LYS A 795 -22.39 0.95 32.25
CA LYS A 795 -23.62 1.77 32.26
C LYS A 795 -23.43 3.21 31.83
N GLY A 796 -22.22 3.76 31.92
CA GLY A 796 -21.96 5.17 31.56
C GLY A 796 -22.37 5.48 30.12
N VAL A 797 -23.08 6.59 29.95
CA VAL A 797 -23.63 7.09 28.67
C VAL A 797 -23.24 8.54 28.44
N GLY A 798 -23.44 9.05 27.22
CA GLY A 798 -23.20 10.46 26.92
C GLY A 798 -23.20 10.76 25.43
N PHE A 799 -22.75 11.97 25.08
CA PHE A 799 -22.72 12.48 23.72
C PHE A 799 -21.27 12.70 23.25
N ALA A 800 -20.95 12.22 22.04
CA ALA A 800 -19.72 12.62 21.36
C ALA A 800 -19.81 14.08 20.91
N GLU A 801 -20.98 14.49 20.45
CA GLU A 801 -21.19 15.82 19.90
C GLU A 801 -22.65 16.25 20.07
N VAL A 802 -22.84 17.51 20.42
CA VAL A 802 -24.11 18.25 20.44
C VAL A 802 -23.94 19.48 19.56
N GLU A 803 -24.81 19.63 18.57
CA GLU A 803 -24.74 20.73 17.61
C GLU A 803 -26.04 21.52 17.58
N LEU A 804 -25.89 22.85 17.51
CA LEU A 804 -26.98 23.74 17.16
C LEU A 804 -26.78 24.19 15.73
N GLN A 805 -27.78 24.02 14.88
CA GLN A 805 -27.69 24.39 13.46
C GLN A 805 -28.87 25.29 13.04
N LEU A 806 -28.67 26.01 11.93
CA LEU A 806 -29.70 26.76 11.20
C LEU A 806 -29.81 26.19 9.79
N ARG A 807 -31.02 25.77 9.39
CA ARG A 807 -31.30 25.35 7.99
C ARG A 807 -31.01 26.49 7.00
N ALA A 808 -30.46 26.15 5.84
CA ALA A 808 -30.15 27.10 4.77
C ALA A 808 -31.41 27.87 4.32
N GLY A 809 -31.27 29.19 4.08
CA GLY A 809 -32.38 30.10 3.75
C GLY A 809 -33.00 30.86 4.92
N LYS A 810 -32.55 30.62 6.16
CA LYS A 810 -32.96 31.35 7.38
C LYS A 810 -31.78 31.96 8.15
N ARG A 811 -30.63 32.11 7.49
CA ARG A 811 -29.40 32.69 8.07
C ARG A 811 -29.54 34.19 8.28
#